data_AF-A0A5E4GCP9-F1
#
_entry.id   AF-A0A5E4GCP9-F1
#
_cell.length_a   1.000
_cell.length_b   1.000
_cell.length_c   1.000
_cell.angle_alpha   90.00
_cell.angle_beta   90.00
_cell.angle_gamma   90.00
#
_symmetry.space_group_name_H-M   'P 1'
#
loop_
_entity.id
_entity.type
_entity.pdbx_description
1 polymer ?
#
loop_
_entity_poly.entity_id
_entity_poly.type
_entity_poly.pdbx_seq_one_letter_code
_entity_poly.pdbx_strand_id
1 'polypeptide(L)'
;MGSLFLGCKSKQEWEDQLNKLKRFPSEEIKKALRVSYDGLEENEKEIFLDIACFHKGYSRNYVKESLDGRGFCGEVGIKVLIDRSLISISKGRIEMHDLVQEMGRAIVCEQRIEERNRLFTARDVYQVLNNQRAATVQAISFDWSEIEKLNLNDADFKRMYQLRWLRVGYSWFLEHHTLIGSLDLPNYLSYLNWERYPLQSLPSKFSPVNLVELRLPYSQVTGSQLWNEEQKLINLKVISLRFCEYLTEVPNLSRSLKIVHIDLRGCVSLIEIPSYFQTLDKLTYLELGGCTNLKNLPEIPCNVEFLDLSKTAIKELPSTVWSHKKITYFDITNCKFLERLPSRSCKLNVSGTFSLEGCVSLCEFLELPRNTTVLDLRGTTIKELPSSIEFVSSLTIIKLEACKSLVSLPTNIWRLKSLVSLDLSRCSKFQYFPEVSEPVEHLESLNLSGTAVKELPPSIGNLVALRKLDLHVCKNLEVVPNSIYNLSNLKTLRFDGCSELKKLPPVSVDLVGLLSLEALNLSYCSIQEIPDGLVCLTSLQELNLNKAKIKSIPGSIKQAAELSYLCLSDCKNLELPKLPPLLQRLEAGGCTSLKTVSSSSTALTQCWDEHIFSRRLHEKHIFSSCPNLDQNARINIMADAVQLRIMRMATASSKFKEEKIERASYDSDDEFFMHDESFCGRCLVALKCPGYDIPNWFSHQSEGSSINIQLTPDWFSTDFLGFALSLVVAYAPLYMKIRWKYSFKASNGESHEIKNSLYNPYLFGSSFQDSHEVFVWWYNVFEVVEAAQIPTAFYKLVTEVYVDFSIDKYSAYRPIPEKCGVCLLYGEDAEIIKQRAL
;
A
#
# COMPACT_ATOMS: atom_id res chain seq x y z
N MET A 1 17.11 13.86 -34.87
CA MET A 1 16.46 12.57 -35.18
C MET A 1 15.50 12.65 -36.36
N GLY A 2 14.61 13.65 -36.44
CA GLY A 2 13.60 13.73 -37.50
C GLY A 2 14.10 13.59 -38.95
N SER A 3 15.24 14.19 -39.31
CA SER A 3 15.81 14.11 -40.66
C SER A 3 16.37 12.75 -41.06
N LEU A 4 16.85 11.95 -40.10
CA LEU A 4 17.46 10.62 -40.36
C LEU A 4 16.42 9.54 -40.63
N PHE A 5 15.23 9.67 -40.02
CA PHE A 5 14.14 8.72 -40.16
C PHE A 5 13.07 9.18 -41.17
N LEU A 6 13.20 10.39 -41.73
CA LEU A 6 12.24 11.00 -42.66
C LEU A 6 12.04 10.18 -43.95
N GLY A 7 13.06 9.39 -44.34
CA GLY A 7 13.04 8.54 -45.52
C GLY A 7 12.68 7.08 -45.27
N CYS A 8 12.49 6.66 -44.01
CA CYS A 8 12.20 5.28 -43.65
C CYS A 8 10.72 4.95 -43.91
N LYS A 9 10.46 4.02 -44.82
CA LYS A 9 9.12 3.59 -45.24
C LYS A 9 8.63 2.32 -44.53
N SER A 10 9.49 1.64 -43.78
CA SER A 10 9.14 0.42 -43.05
C SER A 10 9.72 0.38 -41.64
N LYS A 11 9.13 -0.44 -40.76
CA LYS A 11 9.64 -0.69 -39.40
C LYS A 11 11.07 -1.24 -39.41
N GLN A 12 11.41 -2.09 -40.38
CA GLN A 12 12.76 -2.65 -40.53
C GLN A 12 13.79 -1.56 -40.85
N GLU A 13 13.47 -0.63 -41.75
CA GLU A 13 14.37 0.49 -42.07
C GLU A 13 14.60 1.43 -40.87
N TRP A 14 13.57 1.61 -40.05
CA TRP A 14 13.70 2.32 -38.77
C TRP A 14 14.64 1.59 -37.80
N GLU A 15 14.49 0.28 -37.66
CA GLU A 15 15.37 -0.55 -36.83
C GLU A 15 16.82 -0.53 -37.34
N ASP A 16 17.05 -0.59 -38.65
CA ASP A 16 18.37 -0.56 -39.27
C ASP A 16 19.04 0.81 -39.12
N GLN A 17 18.32 1.92 -39.32
CA GLN A 17 18.86 3.26 -39.07
C GLN A 17 19.14 3.50 -37.58
N LEU A 18 18.29 2.99 -36.69
CA LEU A 18 18.53 3.04 -35.24
C LEU A 18 19.77 2.23 -34.86
N ASN A 19 19.93 1.02 -35.42
CA ASN A 19 21.11 0.18 -35.20
C ASN A 19 22.38 0.83 -35.76
N LYS A 20 22.30 1.52 -36.90
CA LYS A 20 23.40 2.31 -37.45
C LYS A 20 23.78 3.46 -36.54
N LEU A 21 22.82 4.22 -36.02
CA LEU A 21 23.05 5.31 -35.07
C LEU A 21 23.69 4.82 -33.76
N LYS A 22 23.25 3.66 -33.25
CA LYS A 22 23.84 3.02 -32.06
C LYS A 22 25.29 2.57 -32.29
N ARG A 23 25.65 2.16 -33.50
CA ARG A 23 27.02 1.74 -33.85
C ARG A 23 27.94 2.89 -34.24
N PHE A 24 27.39 3.92 -34.90
CA PHE A 24 28.12 5.06 -35.43
C PHE A 24 27.42 6.36 -34.98
N PRO A 25 27.67 6.81 -33.73
CA PRO A 25 27.08 8.06 -33.24
C PRO A 25 27.65 9.25 -34.01
N SER A 26 26.87 10.33 -34.17
CA SER A 26 27.26 11.50 -34.96
C SER A 26 28.55 12.16 -34.45
N GLU A 27 29.57 12.22 -35.30
CA GLU A 27 30.85 12.87 -34.99
C GLU A 27 30.72 14.38 -34.75
N GLU A 28 29.74 15.04 -35.37
CA GLU A 28 29.46 16.46 -35.12
C GLU A 28 28.96 16.68 -33.69
N ILE A 29 28.04 15.82 -33.24
CA ILE A 29 27.49 15.86 -31.87
C ILE A 29 28.60 15.55 -30.86
N LYS A 30 29.42 14.52 -31.12
CA LYS A 30 30.56 14.20 -30.25
C LYS A 30 31.55 15.36 -30.14
N LYS A 31 31.93 15.99 -31.26
CA LYS A 31 32.83 17.16 -31.26
C LYS A 31 32.24 18.32 -30.46
N ALA A 32 30.95 18.62 -30.65
CA ALA A 32 30.28 19.69 -29.92
C ALA A 32 30.28 19.44 -28.40
N LEU A 33 29.99 18.20 -27.97
CA LEU A 33 29.99 17.83 -26.55
C LEU A 33 31.41 17.78 -25.97
N ARG A 34 32.42 17.38 -26.76
CA ARG A 34 33.81 17.19 -26.30
C ARG A 34 34.45 18.48 -25.83
N VAL A 35 34.04 19.64 -26.36
CA VAL A 35 34.51 20.96 -25.91
C VAL A 35 34.34 21.14 -24.40
N SER A 36 33.21 20.67 -23.84
CA SER A 36 32.93 20.76 -22.41
C SER A 36 33.87 19.88 -21.57
N TYR A 37 34.29 18.73 -22.12
CA TYR A 37 35.25 17.82 -21.50
C TYR A 37 36.68 18.35 -21.60
N ASP A 38 37.09 18.86 -22.76
CA ASP A 38 38.46 19.33 -22.98
C ASP A 38 38.82 20.50 -22.06
N GLY A 39 37.82 21.31 -21.70
CA GLY A 39 37.94 22.43 -20.74
C GLY A 39 37.96 22.04 -19.25
N LEU A 40 37.93 20.75 -18.90
CA LEU A 40 38.10 20.24 -17.53
C LEU A 40 39.59 20.11 -17.16
N GLU A 41 39.89 20.24 -15.87
CA GLU A 41 41.19 19.88 -15.31
C GLU A 41 41.34 18.35 -15.18
N GLU A 42 42.56 17.88 -14.91
CA GLU A 42 42.90 16.45 -14.99
C GLU A 42 42.09 15.58 -14.02
N ASN A 43 41.88 16.04 -12.79
CA ASN A 43 41.09 15.32 -11.79
C ASN A 43 39.63 15.16 -12.24
N GLU A 44 39.02 16.23 -12.73
CA GLU A 44 37.62 16.26 -13.19
C GLU A 44 37.44 15.46 -14.47
N LYS A 45 38.42 15.44 -15.37
CA LYS A 45 38.43 14.58 -16.56
C LYS A 45 38.34 13.11 -16.16
N GLU A 46 39.20 12.68 -15.26
CA GLU A 46 39.21 11.28 -14.80
C GLU A 46 37.92 10.90 -14.04
N ILE A 47 37.39 11.80 -13.21
CA ILE A 47 36.10 11.60 -12.53
C ILE A 47 34.95 11.52 -13.54
N PHE A 48 34.93 12.39 -14.55
CA PHE A 48 33.91 12.36 -15.61
C PHE A 48 33.91 11.01 -16.34
N LEU A 49 35.10 10.51 -16.71
CA LEU A 49 35.24 9.21 -17.36
C LEU A 49 34.81 8.06 -16.44
N ASP A 50 35.19 8.06 -15.15
CA ASP A 50 34.73 7.06 -14.17
C ASP A 50 33.19 7.07 -14.05
N ILE A 51 32.55 8.24 -14.03
CA ILE A 51 31.10 8.33 -13.97
C ILE A 51 30.44 7.79 -15.24
N ALA A 52 30.94 8.18 -16.42
CA ALA A 52 30.41 7.74 -17.70
C ALA A 52 30.53 6.21 -17.87
N CYS A 53 31.65 5.62 -17.42
CA CYS A 53 31.91 4.20 -17.52
C CYS A 53 31.14 3.39 -16.46
N PHE A 54 31.15 3.80 -15.20
CA PHE A 54 30.80 2.93 -14.06
C PHE A 54 29.67 3.44 -13.17
N HIS A 55 29.47 4.75 -13.04
CA HIS A 55 28.72 5.32 -11.90
C HIS A 55 27.42 6.04 -12.22
N LYS A 56 26.97 6.07 -13.49
CA LYS A 56 25.62 6.55 -13.82
C LYS A 56 24.54 5.74 -13.06
N GLY A 57 23.61 6.45 -12.43
CA GLY A 57 22.47 5.91 -11.70
C GLY A 57 22.77 5.47 -10.26
N TYR A 58 24.02 5.60 -9.79
CA TYR A 58 24.41 5.27 -8.41
C TYR A 58 24.24 6.46 -7.46
N SER A 59 24.13 6.19 -6.15
CA SER A 59 24.00 7.23 -5.13
C SER A 59 25.27 8.08 -5.04
N ARG A 60 25.13 9.39 -4.84
CA ARG A 60 26.26 10.33 -4.77
C ARG A 60 27.35 9.89 -3.79
N ASN A 61 26.95 9.45 -2.58
CA ASN A 61 27.89 9.05 -1.53
C ASN A 61 28.73 7.84 -1.97
N TYR A 62 28.10 6.83 -2.59
CA TYR A 62 28.82 5.67 -3.13
C TYR A 62 29.79 6.07 -4.24
N VAL A 63 29.37 6.94 -5.16
CA VAL A 63 30.25 7.40 -6.25
C VAL A 63 31.45 8.15 -5.69
N LYS A 64 31.24 9.05 -4.73
CA LYS A 64 32.32 9.77 -4.05
C LYS A 64 33.33 8.81 -3.41
N GLU A 65 32.87 7.86 -2.60
CA GLU A 65 33.75 6.88 -1.93
C GLU A 65 34.55 6.04 -2.95
N SER A 66 33.89 5.63 -4.04
CA SER A 66 34.54 4.88 -5.13
C SER A 66 35.65 5.68 -5.81
N LEU A 67 35.42 6.98 -6.08
CA LEU A 67 36.40 7.87 -6.69
C LEU A 67 37.58 8.17 -5.74
N ASP A 68 37.30 8.39 -4.45
CA ASP A 68 38.34 8.59 -3.44
C ASP A 68 39.22 7.32 -3.32
N GLY A 69 38.62 6.12 -3.45
CA GLY A 69 39.34 4.84 -3.48
C GLY A 69 40.23 4.64 -4.72
N ARG A 70 39.98 5.38 -5.80
CA ARG A 70 40.82 5.46 -7.02
C ARG A 70 41.92 6.52 -6.88
N GLY A 71 41.89 7.33 -5.83
CA GLY A 71 42.87 8.41 -5.57
C GLY A 71 42.46 9.78 -6.10
N PHE A 72 41.20 9.95 -6.51
CA PHE A 72 40.68 11.24 -6.99
C PHE A 72 40.07 12.08 -5.86
N CYS A 73 39.91 13.39 -6.08
CA CYS A 73 39.14 14.25 -5.18
C CYS A 73 37.65 14.20 -5.56
N GLY A 74 36.95 13.13 -5.16
CA GLY A 74 35.60 12.80 -5.66
C GLY A 74 34.57 13.89 -5.39
N GLU A 75 34.54 14.46 -4.18
CA GLU A 75 33.57 15.50 -3.79
C GLU A 75 33.73 16.79 -4.62
N VAL A 76 34.97 17.25 -4.78
CA VAL A 76 35.28 18.48 -5.53
C VAL A 76 34.95 18.28 -7.00
N GLY A 77 35.37 17.14 -7.58
CA GLY A 77 35.13 16.88 -8.99
C GLY A 77 33.65 16.69 -9.33
N ILE A 78 32.88 15.96 -8.49
CA ILE A 78 31.43 15.82 -8.69
C ILE A 78 30.76 17.20 -8.71
N LYS A 79 31.17 18.11 -7.81
CA LYS A 79 30.63 19.48 -7.77
C LYS A 79 30.93 20.24 -9.06
N VAL A 80 32.18 20.22 -9.54
CA VAL A 80 32.56 20.90 -10.79
C VAL A 80 31.78 20.35 -12.00
N LEU A 81 31.56 19.04 -12.06
CA LEU A 81 30.78 18.42 -13.14
C LEU A 81 29.31 18.81 -13.11
N ILE A 82 28.73 19.02 -11.92
CA ILE A 82 27.37 19.57 -11.76
C ILE A 82 27.34 21.03 -12.22
N ASP A 83 28.31 21.85 -11.79
CA ASP A 83 28.39 23.27 -12.15
C ASP A 83 28.53 23.47 -13.67
N ARG A 84 29.21 22.52 -14.35
CA ARG A 84 29.31 22.49 -15.82
C ARG A 84 28.18 21.75 -16.54
N SER A 85 27.14 21.35 -15.81
CA SER A 85 25.97 20.65 -16.35
C SER A 85 26.30 19.34 -17.11
N LEU A 86 27.42 18.70 -16.79
CA LEU A 86 27.83 17.42 -17.37
C LEU A 86 27.13 16.23 -16.67
N ILE A 87 26.77 16.42 -15.40
CA ILE A 87 25.97 15.49 -14.59
C ILE A 87 24.94 16.27 -13.77
N SER A 88 23.96 15.56 -13.23
CA SER A 88 22.97 16.12 -12.28
C SER A 88 22.70 15.14 -11.15
N ILE A 89 22.01 15.59 -10.09
CA ILE A 89 21.56 14.72 -9.00
C ILE A 89 20.03 14.64 -9.05
N SER A 90 19.50 13.44 -9.24
CA SER A 90 18.06 13.17 -9.17
C SER A 90 17.78 12.10 -8.13
N LYS A 91 16.88 12.37 -7.18
CA LYS A 91 16.56 11.45 -6.06
C LYS A 91 17.81 10.93 -5.33
N GLY A 92 18.83 11.77 -5.17
CA GLY A 92 20.12 11.41 -4.53
C GLY A 92 21.10 10.58 -5.37
N ARG A 93 20.78 10.33 -6.65
CA ARG A 93 21.61 9.56 -7.59
C ARG A 93 22.25 10.44 -8.65
N ILE A 94 23.44 10.06 -9.11
CA ILE A 94 24.16 10.72 -10.19
C ILE A 94 23.51 10.36 -11.53
N GLU A 95 23.00 11.35 -12.24
CA GLU A 95 22.44 11.23 -13.58
C GLU A 95 23.39 11.87 -14.60
N MET A 96 23.54 11.22 -15.75
CA MET A 96 24.34 11.71 -16.87
C MET A 96 23.57 11.46 -18.17
N HIS A 97 23.41 12.51 -18.98
CA HIS A 97 22.69 12.44 -20.25
C HIS A 97 23.32 11.37 -21.17
N ASP A 98 22.51 10.57 -21.87
CA ASP A 98 22.97 9.42 -22.66
C ASP A 98 24.06 9.80 -23.66
N LEU A 99 23.88 10.89 -24.42
CA LEU A 99 24.90 11.37 -25.38
C LEU A 99 26.21 11.82 -24.70
N VAL A 100 26.14 12.36 -23.49
CA VAL A 100 27.33 12.79 -22.72
C VAL A 100 28.07 11.56 -22.20
N GLN A 101 27.33 10.55 -21.75
CA GLN A 101 27.88 9.25 -21.37
C GLN A 101 28.53 8.53 -22.56
N GLU A 102 27.85 8.50 -23.72
CA GLU A 102 28.38 7.92 -24.95
C GLU A 102 29.67 8.62 -25.40
N MET A 103 29.74 9.95 -25.30
CA MET A 103 30.96 10.70 -25.55
C MET A 103 32.09 10.29 -24.58
N GLY A 104 31.81 10.24 -23.27
CA GLY A 104 32.81 9.83 -22.28
C GLY A 104 33.35 8.41 -22.53
N ARG A 105 32.46 7.46 -22.85
CA ARG A 105 32.85 6.10 -23.23
C ARG A 105 33.64 6.07 -24.54
N ALA A 106 33.27 6.89 -25.52
CA ALA A 106 33.98 6.99 -26.78
C ALA A 106 35.42 7.50 -26.59
N ILE A 107 35.65 8.49 -25.72
CA ILE A 107 36.99 9.00 -25.38
C ILE A 107 37.89 7.88 -24.85
N VAL A 108 37.37 7.03 -23.94
CA VAL A 108 38.13 5.85 -23.48
C VAL A 108 38.38 4.86 -24.61
N CYS A 109 37.41 4.69 -25.52
CA CYS A 109 37.51 3.77 -26.63
C CYS A 109 38.42 4.21 -27.79
N GLU A 110 38.83 5.49 -27.84
CA GLU A 110 39.82 6.01 -28.82
C GLU A 110 41.19 5.35 -28.67
N GLN A 111 41.53 4.94 -27.44
CA GLN A 111 42.75 4.21 -27.14
C GLN A 111 42.64 2.74 -27.58
N ARG A 112 43.77 2.16 -28.00
CA ARG A 112 43.86 0.71 -28.23
C ARG A 112 43.49 -0.04 -26.96
N ILE A 113 42.87 -1.21 -27.11
CA ILE A 113 42.35 -1.95 -25.95
C ILE A 113 43.44 -2.28 -24.92
N GLU A 114 44.67 -2.56 -25.37
CA GLU A 114 45.81 -2.85 -24.50
C GLU A 114 46.36 -1.61 -23.75
N GLU A 115 45.98 -0.41 -24.17
CA GLU A 115 46.43 0.87 -23.62
C GLU A 115 45.37 1.51 -22.70
N ARG A 116 44.11 1.04 -22.73
CA ARG A 116 43.00 1.58 -21.94
C ARG A 116 43.23 1.44 -20.43
N ASN A 117 42.97 2.51 -19.69
CA ASN A 117 43.01 2.50 -18.22
C ASN A 117 41.71 2.01 -17.56
N ARG A 118 40.61 1.92 -18.31
CA ARG A 118 39.27 1.52 -17.85
C ARG A 118 38.66 0.49 -18.78
N LEU A 119 38.14 -0.60 -18.22
CA LEU A 119 37.36 -1.61 -18.95
C LEU A 119 35.95 -1.69 -18.35
N PHE A 120 34.94 -1.46 -19.18
CA PHE A 120 33.53 -1.38 -18.76
C PHE A 120 32.58 -2.24 -19.61
N THR A 121 33.12 -3.07 -20.51
CA THR A 121 32.35 -4.03 -21.30
C THR A 121 32.90 -5.45 -21.09
N ALA A 122 32.01 -6.44 -20.96
CA ALA A 122 32.42 -7.83 -20.75
C ALA A 122 33.31 -8.37 -21.88
N ARG A 123 33.03 -7.95 -23.12
CA ARG A 123 33.84 -8.33 -24.30
C ARG A 123 35.26 -7.79 -24.24
N ASP A 124 35.44 -6.53 -23.85
CA ASP A 124 36.78 -5.95 -23.74
C ASP A 124 37.56 -6.63 -22.62
N VAL A 125 36.91 -6.89 -21.48
CA VAL A 125 37.52 -7.63 -20.35
C VAL A 125 37.94 -9.03 -20.79
N TYR A 126 37.08 -9.77 -21.50
CA TYR A 126 37.40 -11.09 -22.06
C TYR A 126 38.64 -11.05 -22.97
N GLN A 127 38.71 -10.07 -23.88
CA GLN A 127 39.84 -9.93 -24.79
C GLN A 127 41.15 -9.66 -24.05
N VAL A 128 41.12 -8.76 -23.07
CA VAL A 128 42.30 -8.39 -22.28
C VAL A 128 42.79 -9.55 -21.42
N LEU A 129 41.88 -10.33 -20.81
CA LEU A 129 42.21 -11.53 -20.06
C LEU A 129 42.88 -12.60 -20.96
N ASN A 130 42.47 -12.71 -22.23
CA ASN A 130 43.02 -13.69 -23.17
C ASN A 130 44.35 -13.27 -23.85
N ASN A 131 44.55 -11.97 -24.13
CA ASN A 131 45.62 -11.48 -25.01
C ASN A 131 46.91 -11.02 -24.29
N GLN A 132 47.01 -11.19 -22.97
CA GLN A 132 48.25 -11.03 -22.16
C GLN A 132 48.91 -9.63 -22.11
N ARG A 133 48.36 -8.58 -22.71
CA ARG A 133 48.84 -7.17 -22.61
C ARG A 133 47.79 -6.29 -21.94
N ALA A 134 47.99 -5.99 -20.65
CA ALA A 134 46.99 -5.31 -19.80
C ALA A 134 47.63 -4.37 -18.74
N ALA A 135 48.83 -3.87 -19.02
CA ALA A 135 49.69 -3.15 -18.08
C ALA A 135 49.10 -1.84 -17.53
N THR A 136 48.28 -1.15 -18.33
CA THR A 136 47.77 0.20 -18.02
C THR A 136 46.39 0.18 -17.36
N VAL A 137 45.74 -0.98 -17.26
CA VAL A 137 44.37 -1.10 -16.74
C VAL A 137 44.35 -0.80 -15.25
N GLN A 138 43.53 0.17 -14.85
CA GLN A 138 43.41 0.64 -13.46
C GLN A 138 42.03 0.41 -12.85
N ALA A 139 40.97 0.33 -13.68
CA ALA A 139 39.62 -0.01 -13.23
C ALA A 139 38.90 -0.94 -14.19
N ILE A 140 38.15 -1.89 -13.61
CA ILE A 140 37.32 -2.84 -14.32
C ILE A 140 35.95 -2.91 -13.67
N SER A 141 34.89 -2.76 -14.46
CA SER A 141 33.51 -3.08 -14.07
C SER A 141 32.84 -3.88 -15.18
N PHE A 142 32.28 -5.04 -14.88
CA PHE A 142 31.45 -5.77 -15.84
C PHE A 142 30.47 -6.72 -15.14
N ASP A 143 29.52 -7.24 -15.91
CA ASP A 143 28.62 -8.31 -15.47
C ASP A 143 29.21 -9.67 -15.88
N TRP A 144 29.48 -10.52 -14.90
CA TRP A 144 30.10 -11.83 -15.13
C TRP A 144 29.24 -12.74 -16.01
N SER A 145 27.92 -12.60 -15.94
CA SER A 145 26.99 -13.41 -16.73
C SER A 145 27.09 -13.18 -18.23
N GLU A 146 27.69 -12.06 -18.65
CA GLU A 146 28.01 -11.80 -20.06
C GLU A 146 29.30 -12.50 -20.51
N ILE A 147 30.24 -12.76 -19.59
CA ILE A 147 31.48 -13.50 -19.86
C ILE A 147 31.23 -15.01 -19.88
N GLU A 148 30.31 -15.54 -19.06
CA GLU A 148 29.96 -16.98 -19.12
C GLU A 148 29.51 -17.41 -20.53
N LYS A 149 28.84 -16.52 -21.27
CA LYS A 149 28.48 -16.74 -22.69
C LYS A 149 29.68 -16.86 -23.63
N LEU A 150 30.86 -16.44 -23.19
CA LEU A 150 32.10 -16.40 -23.97
C LEU A 150 33.08 -17.53 -23.60
N ASN A 151 32.70 -18.48 -22.72
CA ASN A 151 33.50 -19.66 -22.33
C ASN A 151 34.90 -19.35 -21.78
N LEU A 152 35.01 -18.38 -20.86
CA LEU A 152 36.28 -18.08 -20.18
C LEU A 152 36.50 -19.05 -19.01
N ASN A 153 37.52 -19.91 -19.09
CA ASN A 153 37.80 -20.94 -18.07
C ASN A 153 38.68 -20.46 -16.91
N ASP A 154 39.53 -19.45 -17.14
CA ASP A 154 40.49 -18.91 -16.16
C ASP A 154 40.45 -17.38 -16.13
N ALA A 155 40.50 -16.81 -14.92
CA ALA A 155 40.46 -15.36 -14.70
C ALA A 155 41.75 -14.86 -14.03
N ASP A 156 42.81 -14.66 -14.81
CA ASP A 156 44.11 -14.17 -14.33
C ASP A 156 44.19 -12.62 -14.40
N PHE A 157 43.83 -11.93 -13.31
CA PHE A 157 43.99 -10.47 -13.19
C PHE A 157 45.39 -10.05 -12.74
N LYS A 158 46.26 -10.99 -12.36
CA LYS A 158 47.56 -10.69 -11.75
C LYS A 158 48.47 -9.82 -12.61
N ARG A 159 48.32 -9.95 -13.93
CA ARG A 159 49.11 -9.21 -14.93
C ARG A 159 48.73 -7.73 -15.02
N MET A 160 47.58 -7.35 -14.46
CA MET A 160 47.09 -5.97 -14.42
C MET A 160 47.63 -5.28 -13.16
N TYR A 161 48.94 -5.06 -13.12
CA TYR A 161 49.64 -4.58 -11.92
C TYR A 161 49.27 -3.15 -11.50
N GLN A 162 48.61 -2.37 -12.36
CA GLN A 162 48.05 -1.05 -12.01
C GLN A 162 46.57 -1.10 -11.58
N LEU A 163 45.93 -2.28 -11.58
CA LEU A 163 44.52 -2.42 -11.23
C LEU A 163 44.30 -2.09 -9.75
N ARG A 164 43.52 -1.03 -9.51
CA ARG A 164 43.17 -0.56 -8.16
C ARG A 164 41.72 -0.86 -7.82
N TRP A 165 40.85 -0.93 -8.82
CA TRP A 165 39.41 -1.04 -8.63
C TRP A 165 38.83 -2.14 -9.51
N LEU A 166 38.25 -3.17 -8.89
CA LEU A 166 37.64 -4.29 -9.59
C LEU A 166 36.20 -4.48 -9.08
N ARG A 167 35.24 -4.40 -10.00
CA ARG A 167 33.85 -4.73 -9.76
C ARG A 167 33.36 -5.78 -10.75
N VAL A 168 32.80 -6.84 -10.19
CA VAL A 168 32.19 -7.93 -10.94
C VAL A 168 30.77 -8.09 -10.43
N GLY A 169 29.79 -7.67 -11.22
CA GLY A 169 28.38 -7.88 -10.94
C GLY A 169 27.88 -9.21 -11.49
N TYR A 170 26.67 -9.61 -11.11
CA TYR A 170 26.02 -10.78 -11.67
C TYR A 170 24.53 -10.53 -11.93
N SER A 171 24.05 -10.83 -13.13
CA SER A 171 22.62 -10.74 -13.45
C SER A 171 21.80 -11.81 -12.73
N TRP A 172 20.77 -11.39 -12.00
CA TRP A 172 19.94 -12.23 -11.13
C TRP A 172 19.06 -13.24 -11.90
N PHE A 173 19.01 -13.15 -13.23
CA PHE A 173 18.11 -13.92 -14.09
C PHE A 173 18.73 -15.20 -14.68
N LEU A 174 19.98 -15.52 -14.36
CA LEU A 174 20.69 -16.67 -14.93
C LEU A 174 21.03 -17.72 -13.86
N GLU A 175 20.75 -18.99 -14.18
CA GLU A 175 21.00 -20.17 -13.33
C GLU A 175 22.51 -20.40 -13.10
N HIS A 176 22.84 -21.08 -11.99
CA HIS A 176 24.18 -21.22 -11.43
C HIS A 176 25.14 -22.05 -12.28
N HIS A 177 26.12 -21.42 -12.95
CA HIS A 177 27.17 -22.15 -13.66
C HIS A 177 28.56 -21.47 -13.60
N THR A 178 29.13 -21.26 -12.41
CA THR A 178 30.49 -20.70 -12.34
C THR A 178 31.49 -21.73 -11.79
N LEU A 179 32.14 -22.46 -12.70
CA LEU A 179 33.36 -23.24 -12.44
C LEU A 179 34.54 -22.46 -13.02
N ILE A 180 35.15 -21.58 -12.23
CA ILE A 180 36.46 -21.00 -12.60
C ILE A 180 37.54 -22.02 -12.22
N GLY A 181 38.42 -22.37 -13.17
CA GLY A 181 39.55 -23.28 -12.93
C GLY A 181 40.65 -22.66 -12.06
N SER A 182 40.99 -21.39 -12.31
CA SER A 182 41.97 -20.61 -11.52
C SER A 182 41.66 -19.10 -11.53
N LEU A 183 41.87 -18.44 -10.39
CA LEU A 183 41.72 -16.99 -10.21
C LEU A 183 42.90 -16.42 -9.41
N ASP A 184 43.59 -15.43 -9.99
CA ASP A 184 44.64 -14.65 -9.33
C ASP A 184 44.31 -13.15 -9.37
N LEU A 185 44.59 -12.44 -8.27
CA LEU A 185 44.32 -11.01 -8.10
C LEU A 185 45.63 -10.18 -8.01
N PRO A 186 45.64 -8.93 -8.50
CA PRO A 186 46.82 -8.06 -8.46
C PRO A 186 46.99 -7.34 -7.12
N ASN A 187 48.22 -7.27 -6.59
CA ASN A 187 48.52 -6.77 -5.25
C ASN A 187 48.27 -5.27 -5.00
N TYR A 188 48.04 -4.47 -6.05
CA TYR A 188 47.75 -3.03 -5.93
C TYR A 188 46.26 -2.71 -5.81
N LEU A 189 45.41 -3.74 -5.74
CA LEU A 189 43.97 -3.60 -5.61
C LEU A 189 43.59 -2.92 -4.28
N SER A 190 42.87 -1.81 -4.36
CA SER A 190 42.33 -1.06 -3.22
C SER A 190 40.83 -1.29 -3.02
N TYR A 191 40.11 -1.64 -4.08
CA TYR A 191 38.67 -1.91 -4.04
C TYR A 191 38.35 -3.21 -4.79
N LEU A 192 37.70 -4.14 -4.10
CA LEU A 192 37.21 -5.39 -4.66
C LEU A 192 35.72 -5.55 -4.34
N ASN A 193 34.88 -5.57 -5.37
CA ASN A 193 33.48 -5.95 -5.26
C ASN A 193 33.20 -7.10 -6.24
N TRP A 194 32.84 -8.27 -5.74
CA TRP A 194 32.57 -9.43 -6.58
C TRP A 194 31.33 -10.16 -6.07
N GLU A 195 30.21 -10.00 -6.79
CA GLU A 195 28.97 -10.70 -6.47
C GLU A 195 29.11 -12.19 -6.83
N ARG A 196 28.73 -13.08 -5.90
CA ARG A 196 28.88 -14.54 -6.04
C ARG A 196 30.33 -14.94 -6.33
N TYR A 197 31.25 -14.45 -5.51
CA TYR A 197 32.67 -14.76 -5.64
C TYR A 197 32.90 -16.29 -5.67
N PRO A 198 33.65 -16.80 -6.67
CA PRO A 198 33.66 -18.23 -7.01
C PRO A 198 34.57 -19.08 -6.13
N LEU A 199 35.52 -18.47 -5.41
CA LEU A 199 36.42 -19.19 -4.50
C LEU A 199 35.94 -19.09 -3.06
N GLN A 200 36.30 -20.07 -2.24
CA GLN A 200 36.03 -20.04 -0.79
C GLN A 200 36.97 -19.07 -0.05
N SER A 201 38.14 -18.78 -0.63
CA SER A 201 39.18 -17.92 -0.05
C SER A 201 39.75 -16.94 -1.09
N LEU A 202 40.38 -15.87 -0.61
CA LEU A 202 41.22 -15.02 -1.45
C LEU A 202 42.43 -15.83 -1.95
N PRO A 203 42.94 -15.57 -3.17
CA PRO A 203 44.07 -16.31 -3.71
C PRO A 203 45.27 -16.22 -2.75
N SER A 204 45.90 -17.36 -2.44
CA SER A 204 46.96 -17.41 -1.40
C SER A 204 48.18 -16.55 -1.72
N LYS A 205 48.44 -16.29 -3.01
CA LYS A 205 49.53 -15.42 -3.48
C LYS A 205 49.17 -13.93 -3.50
N PHE A 206 47.90 -13.58 -3.30
CA PHE A 206 47.45 -12.20 -3.28
C PHE A 206 47.81 -11.53 -1.95
N SER A 207 48.42 -10.35 -2.02
CA SER A 207 48.73 -9.52 -0.87
C SER A 207 47.68 -8.41 -0.71
N PRO A 208 46.75 -8.51 0.26
CA PRO A 208 45.66 -7.55 0.41
C PRO A 208 46.06 -6.31 1.23
N VAL A 209 47.35 -5.98 1.32
CA VAL A 209 47.85 -4.86 2.14
C VAL A 209 47.30 -3.51 1.67
N ASN A 210 47.04 -3.36 0.38
CA ASN A 210 46.48 -2.13 -0.22
C ASN A 210 44.95 -2.08 -0.19
N LEU A 211 44.28 -3.16 0.21
CA LEU A 211 42.84 -3.28 0.14
C LEU A 211 42.17 -2.37 1.19
N VAL A 212 41.31 -1.48 0.72
CA VAL A 212 40.53 -0.52 1.52
C VAL A 212 39.09 -0.98 1.65
N GLU A 213 38.50 -1.52 0.58
CA GLU A 213 37.15 -2.09 0.60
C GLU A 213 37.12 -3.50 -0.01
N LEU A 214 36.45 -4.41 0.69
CA LEU A 214 36.21 -5.77 0.24
C LEU A 214 34.72 -6.10 0.34
N ARG A 215 34.09 -6.40 -0.79
CA ARG A 215 32.67 -6.74 -0.87
C ARG A 215 32.51 -8.02 -1.68
N LEU A 216 32.07 -9.10 -1.03
CA LEU A 216 31.87 -10.41 -1.65
C LEU A 216 30.44 -10.92 -1.39
N PRO A 217 29.39 -10.18 -1.79
CA PRO A 217 28.02 -10.55 -1.46
C PRO A 217 27.58 -11.85 -2.16
N TYR A 218 26.70 -12.62 -1.54
CA TYR A 218 26.15 -13.89 -2.06
C TYR A 218 27.22 -14.96 -2.37
N SER A 219 28.37 -14.89 -1.70
CA SER A 219 29.50 -15.78 -1.97
C SER A 219 29.49 -17.02 -1.07
N GLN A 220 30.19 -18.06 -1.50
CA GLN A 220 30.30 -19.34 -0.80
C GLN A 220 31.51 -19.37 0.15
N VAL A 221 31.87 -18.21 0.71
CA VAL A 221 33.07 -18.05 1.53
C VAL A 221 32.88 -18.64 2.93
N THR A 222 33.93 -19.28 3.44
CA THR A 222 34.01 -19.84 4.80
C THR A 222 34.94 -18.96 5.64
N GLY A 223 34.52 -18.63 6.87
CA GLY A 223 35.10 -17.52 7.64
C GLY A 223 36.60 -17.61 7.94
N SER A 224 37.05 -18.66 8.65
CA SER A 224 38.47 -18.85 8.99
C SER A 224 39.37 -19.02 7.77
N GLN A 225 38.81 -19.38 6.62
CA GLN A 225 39.57 -19.68 5.42
C GLN A 225 39.61 -18.52 4.43
N LEU A 226 38.86 -17.42 4.66
CA LEU A 226 38.76 -16.34 3.68
C LEU A 226 40.13 -15.72 3.34
N TRP A 227 41.02 -15.59 4.33
CA TRP A 227 42.43 -15.26 4.12
C TRP A 227 43.32 -15.88 5.21
N ASN A 228 44.58 -16.15 4.86
CA ASN A 228 45.56 -16.73 5.77
C ASN A 228 46.07 -15.69 6.78
N GLU A 229 46.57 -16.11 7.94
CA GLU A 229 47.11 -15.20 8.97
C GLU A 229 48.30 -14.33 8.50
N GLU A 230 48.98 -14.76 7.44
CA GLU A 230 50.06 -14.03 6.77
C GLU A 230 49.53 -12.85 5.93
N GLN A 231 48.29 -12.92 5.44
CA GLN A 231 47.65 -11.88 4.65
C GLN A 231 47.12 -10.77 5.57
N LYS A 232 47.83 -9.63 5.61
CA LYS A 232 47.53 -8.51 6.53
C LYS A 232 46.70 -7.42 5.87
N LEU A 233 45.44 -7.28 6.25
CA LEU A 233 44.51 -6.26 5.74
C LEU A 233 44.57 -4.92 6.52
N ILE A 234 45.77 -4.37 6.71
CA ILE A 234 46.01 -3.20 7.58
C ILE A 234 45.32 -1.90 7.12
N ASN A 235 44.93 -1.81 5.85
CA ASN A 235 44.29 -0.62 5.27
C ASN A 235 42.77 -0.76 5.10
N LEU A 236 42.20 -1.90 5.47
CA LEU A 236 40.78 -2.19 5.27
C LEU A 236 39.91 -1.27 6.13
N LYS A 237 38.96 -0.61 5.47
CA LYS A 237 37.95 0.27 6.05
C LYS A 237 36.55 -0.34 5.98
N VAL A 238 36.25 -1.07 4.90
CA VAL A 238 34.92 -1.63 4.66
C VAL A 238 35.01 -3.10 4.32
N ILE A 239 34.17 -3.91 4.97
CA ILE A 239 33.93 -5.30 4.59
C ILE A 239 32.43 -5.56 4.45
N SER A 240 32.02 -6.22 3.36
CA SER A 240 30.66 -6.72 3.18
C SER A 240 30.69 -8.16 2.69
N LEU A 241 30.12 -9.06 3.48
CA LEU A 241 29.91 -10.47 3.18
C LEU A 241 28.42 -10.81 3.22
N ARG A 242 27.55 -9.83 2.89
CA ARG A 242 26.10 -10.01 2.96
C ARG A 242 25.64 -11.23 2.15
N PHE A 243 24.69 -11.97 2.70
CA PHE A 243 24.08 -13.16 2.14
C PHE A 243 25.10 -14.27 1.80
N CYS A 244 26.25 -14.29 2.46
CA CYS A 244 27.14 -15.46 2.47
C CYS A 244 26.54 -16.50 3.42
N GLU A 245 25.62 -17.33 2.91
CA GLU A 245 24.79 -18.23 3.72
C GLU A 245 25.58 -19.29 4.50
N TYR A 246 26.77 -19.66 4.01
CA TYR A 246 27.65 -20.68 4.59
C TYR A 246 28.71 -20.11 5.55
N LEU A 247 28.70 -18.79 5.79
CA LEU A 247 29.64 -18.15 6.69
C LEU A 247 29.30 -18.51 8.14
N THR A 248 30.08 -19.42 8.75
CA THR A 248 29.89 -19.88 10.13
C THR A 248 30.57 -19.00 11.18
N GLU A 249 31.65 -18.32 10.80
CA GLU A 249 32.46 -17.45 11.66
C GLU A 249 32.88 -16.20 10.88
N VAL A 250 33.20 -15.11 11.60
CA VAL A 250 33.70 -13.89 10.96
C VAL A 250 35.21 -14.03 10.69
N PRO A 251 35.71 -13.64 9.50
CA PRO A 251 37.14 -13.59 9.22
C PRO A 251 37.91 -12.77 10.28
N ASN A 252 39.17 -13.10 10.54
CA ASN A 252 39.97 -12.41 11.55
C ASN A 252 40.29 -10.96 11.13
N LEU A 253 39.62 -9.99 11.77
CA LEU A 253 39.76 -8.55 11.53
C LEU A 253 40.58 -7.83 12.62
N SER A 254 41.20 -8.56 13.56
CA SER A 254 41.93 -7.96 14.70
C SER A 254 43.07 -7.01 14.29
N ARG A 255 43.67 -7.20 13.11
CA ARG A 255 44.73 -6.34 12.55
C ARG A 255 44.20 -5.20 11.68
N SER A 256 42.90 -5.15 11.42
CA SER A 256 42.23 -4.18 10.54
C SER A 256 41.69 -2.99 11.34
N LEU A 257 42.56 -2.31 12.09
CA LEU A 257 42.20 -1.22 13.01
C LEU A 257 41.67 0.06 12.32
N LYS A 258 41.56 0.07 10.98
CA LYS A 258 40.97 1.16 10.21
C LYS A 258 39.51 0.91 9.82
N ILE A 259 38.95 -0.23 10.23
CA ILE A 259 37.60 -0.63 9.84
C ILE A 259 36.54 0.31 10.41
N VAL A 260 35.65 0.78 9.55
CA VAL A 260 34.54 1.68 9.88
C VAL A 260 33.19 1.05 9.58
N HIS A 261 33.13 0.06 8.67
CA HIS A 261 31.89 -0.54 8.18
C HIS A 261 32.03 -2.06 8.03
N ILE A 262 31.12 -2.80 8.68
CA ILE A 262 31.00 -4.25 8.59
C ILE A 262 29.55 -4.60 8.24
N ASP A 263 29.36 -5.29 7.13
CA ASP A 263 28.05 -5.76 6.65
C ASP A 263 28.06 -7.29 6.47
N LEU A 264 27.34 -7.99 7.36
CA LEU A 264 27.15 -9.44 7.34
C LEU A 264 25.66 -9.80 7.19
N ARG A 265 24.84 -8.89 6.65
CA ARG A 265 23.39 -9.08 6.52
C ARG A 265 23.07 -10.43 5.87
N GLY A 266 22.18 -11.22 6.46
CA GLY A 266 21.71 -12.47 5.86
C GLY A 266 22.73 -13.61 5.87
N CYS A 267 23.83 -13.51 6.63
CA CYS A 267 24.71 -14.65 6.90
C CYS A 267 24.02 -15.62 7.88
N VAL A 268 23.13 -16.47 7.35
CA VAL A 268 22.25 -17.33 8.16
C VAL A 268 22.97 -18.36 9.01
N SER A 269 24.16 -18.82 8.61
CA SER A 269 24.95 -19.81 9.36
C SER A 269 25.85 -19.21 10.44
N LEU A 270 25.93 -17.87 10.55
CA LEU A 270 26.81 -17.21 11.51
C LEU A 270 26.28 -17.39 12.94
N ILE A 271 27.11 -17.88 13.86
CA ILE A 271 26.70 -18.26 15.22
C ILE A 271 27.10 -17.22 16.27
N GLU A 272 28.27 -16.60 16.11
CA GLU A 272 28.85 -15.68 17.09
C GLU A 272 29.65 -14.56 16.42
N ILE A 273 29.72 -13.42 17.10
CA ILE A 273 30.65 -12.33 16.76
C ILE A 273 31.86 -12.39 17.72
N PRO A 274 33.10 -12.35 17.20
CA PRO A 274 34.30 -12.39 18.04
C PRO A 274 34.42 -11.23 19.02
N SER A 275 34.88 -11.51 20.25
CA SER A 275 34.98 -10.53 21.34
C SER A 275 35.92 -9.35 21.06
N TYR A 276 36.91 -9.50 20.17
CA TYR A 276 37.80 -8.40 19.78
C TYR A 276 37.08 -7.26 19.05
N PHE A 277 35.83 -7.44 18.60
CA PHE A 277 35.05 -6.35 18.00
C PHE A 277 34.95 -5.13 18.92
N GLN A 278 34.95 -5.34 20.25
CA GLN A 278 34.97 -4.27 21.24
C GLN A 278 36.18 -3.32 21.11
N THR A 279 37.29 -3.78 20.50
CA THR A 279 38.52 -3.00 20.34
C THR A 279 38.57 -2.25 19.00
N LEU A 280 37.58 -2.42 18.12
CA LEU A 280 37.50 -1.75 16.82
C LEU A 280 36.96 -0.32 16.99
N ASP A 281 37.80 0.57 17.52
CA ASP A 281 37.46 1.94 17.89
C ASP A 281 36.96 2.81 16.72
N LYS A 282 37.25 2.47 15.47
CA LYS A 282 36.75 3.23 14.31
C LYS A 282 35.43 2.73 13.73
N LEU A 283 34.90 1.61 14.22
CA LEU A 283 33.67 1.00 13.71
C LEU A 283 32.46 1.90 14.00
N THR A 284 31.80 2.37 12.95
CA THR A 284 30.57 3.19 13.04
C THR A 284 29.34 2.47 12.49
N TYR A 285 29.52 1.48 11.61
CA TYR A 285 28.42 0.76 10.96
C TYR A 285 28.58 -0.76 11.13
N LEU A 286 27.62 -1.39 11.79
CA LEU A 286 27.55 -2.84 11.99
C LEU A 286 26.17 -3.38 11.61
N GLU A 287 26.13 -4.17 10.54
CA GLU A 287 24.90 -4.74 10.00
C GLU A 287 24.94 -6.28 10.13
N LEU A 288 24.02 -6.83 10.92
CA LEU A 288 23.88 -8.24 11.23
C LEU A 288 22.44 -8.74 10.99
N GLY A 289 21.59 -7.93 10.33
CA GLY A 289 20.20 -8.24 10.08
C GLY A 289 20.05 -9.54 9.28
N GLY A 290 19.16 -10.43 9.68
CA GLY A 290 18.96 -11.73 9.03
C GLY A 290 20.02 -12.80 9.33
N CYS A 291 20.96 -12.57 10.25
CA CYS A 291 21.82 -13.64 10.78
C CYS A 291 21.04 -14.55 11.74
N THR A 292 20.18 -15.41 11.19
CA THR A 292 19.16 -16.16 11.95
C THR A 292 19.69 -17.18 12.97
N ASN A 293 20.97 -17.56 12.90
CA ASN A 293 21.61 -18.44 13.89
C ASN A 293 22.54 -17.70 14.87
N LEU A 294 22.65 -16.37 14.75
CA LEU A 294 23.52 -15.57 15.61
C LEU A 294 22.94 -15.51 17.02
N LYS A 295 23.58 -16.18 17.97
CA LYS A 295 23.11 -16.32 19.36
C LYS A 295 23.81 -15.39 20.33
N ASN A 296 25.10 -15.16 20.11
CA ASN A 296 25.98 -14.47 21.04
C ASN A 296 26.50 -13.18 20.40
N LEU A 297 26.26 -12.05 21.07
CA LEU A 297 26.82 -10.76 20.71
C LEU A 297 27.78 -10.30 21.83
N PRO A 298 29.05 -10.00 21.54
CA PRO A 298 29.97 -9.44 22.52
C PRO A 298 29.63 -7.96 22.79
N GLU A 299 30.36 -7.35 23.72
CA GLU A 299 30.29 -5.89 23.89
C GLU A 299 30.71 -5.18 22.59
N ILE A 300 29.96 -4.15 22.22
CA ILE A 300 30.12 -3.41 20.95
C ILE A 300 30.89 -2.10 21.21
N PRO A 301 31.80 -1.67 20.31
CA PRO A 301 32.58 -0.47 20.51
C PRO A 301 31.70 0.80 20.60
N CYS A 302 32.13 1.75 21.45
CA CYS A 302 31.38 2.98 21.78
C CYS A 302 31.24 4.01 20.64
N ASN A 303 31.73 3.70 19.44
CA ASN A 303 31.68 4.57 18.27
C ASN A 303 30.64 4.12 17.23
N VAL A 304 29.90 3.04 17.49
CA VAL A 304 28.85 2.54 16.59
C VAL A 304 27.68 3.52 16.52
N GLU A 305 27.30 3.89 15.30
CA GLU A 305 26.19 4.79 14.99
C GLU A 305 25.01 4.05 14.34
N PHE A 306 25.30 2.98 13.58
CA PHE A 306 24.32 2.11 12.93
C PHE A 306 24.50 0.67 13.42
N LEU A 307 23.43 0.09 13.97
CA LEU A 307 23.40 -1.30 14.43
C LEU A 307 22.07 -1.97 14.03
N ASP A 308 22.15 -2.93 13.12
CA ASP A 308 21.02 -3.78 12.74
C ASP A 308 21.24 -5.21 13.25
N LEU A 309 20.34 -5.66 14.12
CA LEU A 309 20.29 -7.01 14.70
C LEU A 309 18.97 -7.71 14.36
N SER A 310 18.20 -7.17 13.41
CA SER A 310 16.88 -7.69 13.06
C SER A 310 16.97 -9.16 12.66
N LYS A 311 15.96 -9.97 13.01
CA LYS A 311 15.87 -11.40 12.65
C LYS A 311 17.07 -12.25 13.12
N THR A 312 17.79 -11.82 14.16
CA THR A 312 18.86 -12.64 14.78
C THR A 312 18.29 -13.59 15.84
N ALA A 313 19.11 -14.53 16.31
CA ALA A 313 18.76 -15.47 17.39
C ALA A 313 19.35 -15.08 18.76
N ILE A 314 19.69 -13.80 18.95
CA ILE A 314 20.21 -13.30 20.20
C ILE A 314 19.19 -13.50 21.33
N LYS A 315 19.67 -13.92 22.49
CA LYS A 315 18.82 -14.09 23.68
C LYS A 315 18.79 -12.87 24.58
N GLU A 316 19.90 -12.15 24.61
CA GLU A 316 20.09 -10.94 25.40
C GLU A 316 20.87 -9.92 24.59
N LEU A 317 20.61 -8.64 24.85
CA LEU A 317 21.35 -7.53 24.28
C LEU A 317 22.46 -7.10 25.26
N PRO A 318 23.71 -6.88 24.80
CA PRO A 318 24.79 -6.39 25.65
C PRO A 318 24.47 -5.05 26.30
N SER A 319 24.90 -4.87 27.55
CA SER A 319 24.61 -3.66 28.33
C SER A 319 25.22 -2.39 27.72
N THR A 320 26.37 -2.51 27.03
CA THR A 320 27.02 -1.37 26.36
C THR A 320 26.13 -0.78 25.27
N VAL A 321 25.47 -1.62 24.47
CA VAL A 321 24.54 -1.20 23.40
C VAL A 321 23.43 -0.34 23.98
N TRP A 322 22.83 -0.79 25.11
CA TRP A 322 21.74 -0.06 25.77
C TRP A 322 22.17 1.30 26.34
N SER A 323 23.43 1.42 26.76
CA SER A 323 24.01 2.65 27.31
C SER A 323 24.65 3.59 26.26
N HIS A 324 24.50 3.27 24.98
CA HIS A 324 25.22 3.92 23.89
C HIS A 324 24.50 5.17 23.33
N LYS A 325 25.15 6.34 23.42
CA LYS A 325 24.55 7.62 22.99
C LYS A 325 24.63 7.91 21.49
N LYS A 326 25.63 7.37 20.78
CA LYS A 326 25.83 7.66 19.35
C LYS A 326 25.03 6.78 18.40
N ILE A 327 24.35 5.73 18.91
CA ILE A 327 23.52 4.87 18.04
C ILE A 327 22.33 5.72 17.59
N THR A 328 22.25 5.96 16.29
CA THR A 328 21.20 6.73 15.62
C THR A 328 20.21 5.81 14.90
N TYR A 329 20.70 4.67 14.38
CA TYR A 329 19.87 3.60 13.83
C TYR A 329 20.06 2.32 14.66
N PHE A 330 18.95 1.78 15.14
CA PHE A 330 18.93 0.54 15.92
C PHE A 330 17.71 -0.29 15.56
N ASP A 331 17.92 -1.51 15.08
CA ASP A 331 16.85 -2.46 14.75
C ASP A 331 17.09 -3.80 15.44
N ILE A 332 16.11 -4.25 16.23
CA ILE A 332 16.07 -5.57 16.89
C ILE A 332 14.74 -6.29 16.61
N THR A 333 14.05 -5.91 15.54
CA THR A 333 12.79 -6.54 15.14
C THR A 333 12.99 -8.01 14.78
N ASN A 334 11.98 -8.83 15.03
CA ASN A 334 11.94 -10.25 14.72
C ASN A 334 13.05 -11.08 15.38
N CYS A 335 13.66 -10.59 16.47
CA CYS A 335 14.56 -11.37 17.32
C CYS A 335 13.74 -12.37 18.16
N LYS A 336 13.34 -13.48 17.55
CA LYS A 336 12.36 -14.42 18.14
C LYS A 336 12.78 -15.02 19.47
N PHE A 337 14.09 -15.11 19.73
CA PHE A 337 14.69 -15.68 20.94
C PHE A 337 15.10 -14.62 21.97
N LEU A 338 14.87 -13.33 21.71
CA LEU A 338 15.20 -12.27 22.65
C LEU A 338 14.29 -12.37 23.88
N GLU A 339 14.87 -12.75 25.02
CA GLU A 339 14.14 -12.99 26.26
C GLU A 339 14.07 -11.74 27.13
N ARG A 340 15.13 -10.90 27.11
CA ARG A 340 15.27 -9.73 27.99
C ARG A 340 15.99 -8.58 27.31
N LEU A 341 15.59 -7.37 27.67
CA LEU A 341 16.34 -6.13 27.41
C LEU A 341 17.10 -5.71 28.68
N PRO A 342 18.25 -5.02 28.56
CA PRO A 342 18.95 -4.49 29.71
C PRO A 342 18.07 -3.55 30.55
N SER A 343 18.17 -3.68 31.87
CA SER A 343 17.21 -3.08 32.81
C SER A 343 17.63 -1.74 33.39
N ARG A 344 18.83 -1.25 33.08
CA ARG A 344 19.35 0.03 33.58
C ARG A 344 20.15 0.73 32.51
N SER A 345 20.22 2.06 32.63
CA SER A 345 21.13 2.94 31.91
C SER A 345 20.82 3.13 30.42
N CYS A 346 19.54 3.05 30.02
CA CYS A 346 19.16 3.36 28.64
C CYS A 346 19.60 4.77 28.27
N LYS A 347 20.53 4.87 27.31
CA LYS A 347 21.01 6.13 26.74
C LYS A 347 20.91 6.13 25.22
N LEU A 348 20.23 5.13 24.66
CA LEU A 348 19.90 5.04 23.25
C LEU A 348 19.17 6.31 22.81
N ASN A 349 19.67 6.94 21.76
CA ASN A 349 19.08 8.14 21.16
C ASN A 349 18.37 7.80 19.85
N VAL A 350 17.47 6.81 19.91
CA VAL A 350 16.67 6.40 18.76
C VAL A 350 15.50 7.36 18.62
N SER A 351 15.63 8.32 17.69
CA SER A 351 14.54 9.22 17.32
C SER A 351 13.60 8.55 16.33
N GLY A 352 12.29 8.69 16.52
CA GLY A 352 11.30 8.06 15.65
C GLY A 352 10.77 6.75 16.25
N THR A 353 10.90 5.67 15.50
CA THR A 353 10.33 4.36 15.86
C THR A 353 11.34 3.49 16.61
N PHE A 354 10.98 3.05 17.81
CA PHE A 354 11.65 1.94 18.50
C PHE A 354 10.76 0.70 18.38
N SER A 355 11.22 -0.29 17.62
CA SER A 355 10.43 -1.50 17.30
C SER A 355 11.05 -2.76 17.87
N LEU A 356 10.23 -3.52 18.58
CA LEU A 356 10.46 -4.88 19.04
C LEU A 356 9.47 -5.85 18.36
N GLU A 357 8.88 -5.44 17.24
CA GLU A 357 7.92 -6.24 16.49
C GLU A 357 8.45 -7.67 16.28
N GLY A 358 7.64 -8.68 16.58
CA GLY A 358 7.99 -10.08 16.37
C GLY A 358 9.01 -10.67 17.36
N CYS A 359 9.38 -9.95 18.43
CA CYS A 359 10.16 -10.50 19.54
C CYS A 359 9.29 -11.38 20.46
N VAL A 360 8.92 -12.57 19.97
CA VAL A 360 7.93 -13.45 20.61
C VAL A 360 8.34 -14.03 21.96
N SER A 361 9.63 -14.06 22.30
CA SER A 361 10.12 -14.54 23.62
C SER A 361 10.20 -13.43 24.67
N LEU A 362 10.06 -12.16 24.27
CA LEU A 362 10.15 -11.02 25.17
C LEU A 362 8.87 -10.92 26.01
N CYS A 363 9.01 -11.17 27.31
CA CYS A 363 7.89 -11.21 28.26
C CYS A 363 7.81 -9.97 29.17
N GLU A 364 8.92 -9.27 29.40
CA GLU A 364 9.02 -8.09 30.26
C GLU A 364 10.20 -7.19 29.85
N PHE A 365 10.09 -5.90 30.13
CA PHE A 365 11.19 -4.94 30.02
C PHE A 365 10.93 -3.77 30.98
N LEU A 366 12.00 -3.08 31.42
CA LEU A 366 11.93 -2.10 32.52
C LEU A 366 12.20 -0.65 32.11
N GLU A 367 12.81 -0.40 30.96
CA GLU A 367 13.18 0.95 30.52
C GLU A 367 12.99 1.08 29.00
N LEU A 368 12.72 2.29 28.51
CA LEU A 368 12.57 2.62 27.09
C LEU A 368 13.46 3.81 26.72
N PRO A 369 13.89 3.95 25.45
CA PRO A 369 14.61 5.12 24.99
C PRO A 369 13.76 6.40 25.13
N ARG A 370 14.34 7.48 25.67
CA ARG A 370 13.59 8.69 26.07
C ARG A 370 13.02 9.51 24.90
N ASN A 371 13.63 9.42 23.72
CA ASN A 371 13.30 10.25 22.55
C ASN A 371 12.46 9.49 21.50
N THR A 372 11.90 8.33 21.87
CA THR A 372 11.04 7.54 20.99
C THR A 372 9.70 8.23 20.79
N THR A 373 9.24 8.30 19.53
CA THR A 373 7.90 8.81 19.17
C THR A 373 6.93 7.68 18.89
N VAL A 374 7.39 6.58 18.27
CA VAL A 374 6.58 5.40 18.00
C VAL A 374 7.17 4.19 18.72
N LEU A 375 6.39 3.60 19.62
CA LEU A 375 6.73 2.33 20.26
C LEU A 375 5.99 1.20 19.55
N ASP A 376 6.71 0.28 18.93
CA ASP A 376 6.14 -0.84 18.20
C ASP A 376 6.49 -2.17 18.89
N LEU A 377 5.48 -2.81 19.47
CA LEU A 377 5.57 -4.05 20.24
C LEU A 377 4.73 -5.16 19.58
N ARG A 378 4.37 -5.01 18.30
CA ARG A 378 3.44 -5.91 17.62
C ARG A 378 3.94 -7.36 17.64
N GLY A 379 3.06 -8.29 17.98
CA GLY A 379 3.36 -9.71 18.05
C GLY A 379 4.32 -10.14 19.16
N THR A 380 4.59 -9.31 20.16
CA THR A 380 5.37 -9.70 21.36
C THR A 380 4.50 -10.50 22.36
N THR A 381 5.12 -11.05 23.41
CA THR A 381 4.41 -11.83 24.46
C THR A 381 4.48 -11.14 25.82
N ILE A 382 4.63 -9.81 25.84
CA ILE A 382 4.65 -9.02 27.06
C ILE A 382 3.34 -9.18 27.85
N LYS A 383 3.46 -9.19 29.18
CA LYS A 383 2.30 -9.30 30.08
C LYS A 383 1.72 -7.94 30.48
N GLU A 384 2.60 -6.95 30.59
CA GLU A 384 2.30 -5.57 30.96
C GLU A 384 3.33 -4.62 30.33
N LEU A 385 2.99 -3.34 30.21
CA LEU A 385 3.96 -2.28 29.93
C LEU A 385 4.59 -1.79 31.25
N PRO A 386 5.88 -1.41 31.26
CA PRO A 386 6.51 -0.88 32.47
C PRO A 386 5.91 0.47 32.86
N SER A 387 5.80 0.70 34.17
CA SER A 387 5.38 2.00 34.72
C SER A 387 6.33 3.15 34.35
N SER A 388 7.58 2.85 33.99
CA SER A 388 8.53 3.85 33.49
C SER A 388 8.12 4.50 32.16
N ILE A 389 7.08 3.99 31.48
CA ILE A 389 6.58 4.56 30.23
C ILE A 389 6.23 6.04 30.37
N GLU A 390 5.78 6.48 31.56
CA GLU A 390 5.46 7.89 31.84
C GLU A 390 6.62 8.86 31.61
N PHE A 391 7.87 8.37 31.61
CA PHE A 391 9.06 9.20 31.39
C PHE A 391 9.41 9.41 29.91
N VAL A 392 8.71 8.74 28.99
CA VAL A 392 8.93 8.88 27.54
C VAL A 392 7.90 9.85 26.96
N SER A 393 8.01 11.12 27.35
CA SER A 393 7.02 12.16 27.03
C SER A 393 6.87 12.46 25.53
N SER A 394 7.80 12.00 24.69
CA SER A 394 7.74 12.15 23.23
C SER A 394 6.88 11.11 22.51
N LEU A 395 6.38 10.06 23.21
CA LEU A 395 5.57 9.01 22.57
C LEU A 395 4.26 9.56 22.02
N THR A 396 4.04 9.38 20.72
CA THR A 396 2.82 9.74 20.00
C THR A 396 1.99 8.52 19.60
N ILE A 397 2.63 7.38 19.35
CA ILE A 397 1.95 6.16 18.90
C ILE A 397 2.50 4.95 19.67
N ILE A 398 1.60 4.13 20.21
CA ILE A 398 1.91 2.83 20.81
C ILE A 398 1.18 1.72 20.04
N LYS A 399 1.92 0.79 19.45
CA LYS A 399 1.40 -0.36 18.71
C LYS A 399 1.63 -1.66 19.50
N LEU A 400 0.55 -2.26 19.98
CA LEU A 400 0.53 -3.51 20.73
C LEU A 400 -0.23 -4.61 19.97
N GLU A 401 -0.49 -4.46 18.66
CA GLU A 401 -1.24 -5.45 17.88
C GLU A 401 -0.72 -6.88 18.12
N ALA A 402 -1.63 -7.81 18.39
CA ALA A 402 -1.35 -9.22 18.61
C ALA A 402 -0.40 -9.53 19.79
N CYS A 403 -0.34 -8.68 20.82
CA CYS A 403 0.31 -9.02 22.11
C CYS A 403 -0.56 -10.02 22.91
N LYS A 404 -0.48 -11.30 22.55
CA LYS A 404 -1.40 -12.37 23.04
C LYS A 404 -1.31 -12.66 24.54
N SER A 405 -0.30 -12.15 25.23
CA SER A 405 -0.09 -12.33 26.67
C SER A 405 -0.43 -11.08 27.50
N LEU A 406 -0.70 -9.94 26.86
CA LEU A 406 -0.97 -8.68 27.53
C LEU A 406 -2.31 -8.77 28.26
N VAL A 407 -2.31 -8.49 29.57
CA VAL A 407 -3.52 -8.60 30.41
C VAL A 407 -4.11 -7.23 30.76
N SER A 408 -3.25 -6.24 30.97
CA SER A 408 -3.61 -4.87 31.39
C SER A 408 -2.56 -3.85 30.94
N LEU A 409 -2.91 -2.57 31.04
CA LEU A 409 -2.01 -1.44 30.88
C LEU A 409 -1.79 -0.74 32.23
N PRO A 410 -0.62 -0.12 32.47
CA PRO A 410 -0.41 0.67 33.68
C PRO A 410 -1.24 1.96 33.65
N THR A 411 -1.78 2.39 34.80
CA THR A 411 -2.67 3.57 34.89
C THR A 411 -1.99 4.88 34.53
N ASN A 412 -0.65 4.95 34.66
CA ASN A 412 0.11 6.14 34.30
C ASN A 412 0.37 6.30 32.80
N ILE A 413 -0.12 5.39 31.94
CA ILE A 413 -0.10 5.57 30.48
C ILE A 413 -0.77 6.89 30.05
N TRP A 414 -1.77 7.34 30.81
CA TRP A 414 -2.52 8.57 30.56
C TRP A 414 -1.71 9.85 30.85
N ARG A 415 -0.54 9.75 31.51
CA ARG A 415 0.37 10.89 31.72
C ARG A 415 1.17 11.25 30.46
N LEU A 416 1.11 10.43 29.41
CA LEU A 416 1.75 10.67 28.12
C LEU A 416 1.00 11.76 27.33
N LYS A 417 1.35 13.02 27.57
CA LYS A 417 0.70 14.19 26.94
C LYS A 417 0.82 14.27 25.41
N SER A 418 1.75 13.52 24.81
CA SER A 418 1.93 13.48 23.36
C SER A 418 1.23 12.30 22.69
N LEU A 419 0.63 11.38 23.46
CA LEU A 419 0.07 10.14 22.93
C LEU A 419 -1.24 10.41 22.16
N VAL A 420 -1.18 10.21 20.85
CA VAL A 420 -2.29 10.42 19.91
C VAL A 420 -3.00 9.10 19.57
N SER A 421 -2.26 7.99 19.49
CA SER A 421 -2.80 6.70 19.05
C SER A 421 -2.33 5.53 19.89
N LEU A 422 -3.27 4.67 20.31
CA LEU A 422 -3.04 3.44 21.05
C LEU A 422 -3.75 2.26 20.39
N ASP A 423 -2.98 1.30 19.90
CA ASP A 423 -3.50 0.11 19.23
C ASP A 423 -3.23 -1.16 20.06
N LEU A 424 -4.27 -1.78 20.58
CA LEU A 424 -4.29 -3.04 21.35
C LEU A 424 -4.96 -4.18 20.56
N SER A 425 -5.15 -4.02 19.25
CA SER A 425 -5.91 -4.97 18.47
C SER A 425 -5.34 -6.38 18.55
N ARG A 426 -6.19 -7.40 18.55
CA ARG A 426 -5.84 -8.82 18.64
C ARG A 426 -5.07 -9.21 19.93
N CYS A 427 -5.05 -8.38 20.98
CA CYS A 427 -4.56 -8.75 22.31
C CYS A 427 -5.58 -9.65 23.03
N SER A 428 -5.62 -10.94 22.67
CA SER A 428 -6.69 -11.87 23.05
C SER A 428 -6.81 -12.20 24.55
N LYS A 429 -5.85 -11.80 25.39
CA LYS A 429 -5.91 -11.93 26.86
C LYS A 429 -6.15 -10.61 27.58
N PHE A 430 -6.22 -9.49 26.86
CA PHE A 430 -6.43 -8.17 27.44
C PHE A 430 -7.88 -8.07 27.93
N GLN A 431 -8.06 -8.01 29.26
CA GLN A 431 -9.38 -8.07 29.90
C GLN A 431 -9.74 -6.76 30.60
N TYR A 432 -8.75 -6.02 31.12
CA TYR A 432 -8.96 -4.88 31.99
C TYR A 432 -8.38 -3.62 31.37
N PHE A 433 -9.26 -2.70 30.96
CA PHE A 433 -8.86 -1.36 30.55
C PHE A 433 -8.62 -0.49 31.80
N PRO A 434 -7.49 0.23 31.91
CA PRO A 434 -7.15 0.97 33.13
C PRO A 434 -8.07 2.19 33.35
N GLU A 435 -8.25 2.57 34.61
CA GLU A 435 -8.97 3.80 34.97
C GLU A 435 -8.25 5.04 34.42
N VAL A 436 -9.05 6.02 33.98
CA VAL A 436 -8.60 7.31 33.43
C VAL A 436 -8.92 8.39 34.46
N SER A 437 -7.98 8.71 35.34
CA SER A 437 -8.25 9.57 36.50
C SER A 437 -8.53 11.03 36.16
N GLU A 438 -7.96 11.53 35.05
CA GLU A 438 -8.04 12.93 34.61
C GLU A 438 -8.43 13.00 33.13
N PRO A 439 -9.05 14.11 32.64
CA PRO A 439 -9.31 14.30 31.22
C PRO A 439 -8.05 14.20 30.35
N VAL A 440 -8.10 13.38 29.31
CA VAL A 440 -7.04 13.18 28.32
C VAL A 440 -7.39 13.92 27.03
N GLU A 441 -6.73 15.05 26.80
CA GLU A 441 -7.02 16.00 25.72
C GLU A 441 -6.22 15.75 24.43
N HIS A 442 -5.49 14.63 24.35
CA HIS A 442 -4.50 14.39 23.28
C HIS A 442 -4.74 13.09 22.49
N LEU A 443 -5.38 12.08 23.10
CA LEU A 443 -5.58 10.78 22.47
C LEU A 443 -6.74 10.84 21.49
N GLU A 444 -6.46 10.64 20.20
CA GLU A 444 -7.45 10.70 19.12
C GLU A 444 -7.93 9.32 18.65
N SER A 445 -7.11 8.26 18.80
CA SER A 445 -7.43 6.92 18.31
C SER A 445 -7.13 5.83 19.32
N LEU A 446 -8.13 4.99 19.61
CA LEU A 446 -8.04 3.83 20.50
C LEU A 446 -8.61 2.59 19.81
N ASN A 447 -7.76 1.59 19.56
CA ASN A 447 -8.17 0.32 18.99
C ASN A 447 -8.07 -0.81 20.02
N LEU A 448 -9.20 -1.39 20.40
CA LEU A 448 -9.37 -2.52 21.31
C LEU A 448 -9.89 -3.76 20.56
N SER A 449 -9.88 -3.78 19.23
CA SER A 449 -10.44 -4.85 18.41
C SER A 449 -9.88 -6.23 18.80
N GLY A 450 -10.74 -7.24 18.90
CA GLY A 450 -10.33 -8.63 19.15
C GLY A 450 -9.68 -8.85 20.51
N THR A 451 -9.91 -7.97 21.47
CA THR A 451 -9.52 -8.14 22.88
C THR A 451 -10.56 -8.96 23.65
N ALA A 452 -10.24 -9.32 24.90
CA ALA A 452 -11.12 -10.05 25.81
C ALA A 452 -11.82 -9.14 26.83
N VAL A 453 -11.87 -7.82 26.57
CA VAL A 453 -12.51 -6.82 27.44
C VAL A 453 -13.97 -7.19 27.68
N LYS A 454 -14.35 -7.25 28.95
CA LYS A 454 -15.73 -7.55 29.38
C LYS A 454 -16.57 -6.30 29.61
N GLU A 455 -15.93 -5.27 30.16
CA GLU A 455 -16.56 -3.99 30.50
C GLU A 455 -15.56 -2.84 30.25
N LEU A 456 -16.10 -1.70 29.82
CA LEU A 456 -15.34 -0.45 29.77
C LEU A 456 -15.56 0.33 31.08
N PRO A 457 -14.50 0.91 31.70
CA PRO A 457 -14.67 1.64 32.94
C PRO A 457 -15.43 2.96 32.72
N PRO A 458 -16.21 3.46 33.70
CA PRO A 458 -16.89 4.74 33.60
C PRO A 458 -15.95 5.92 33.25
N SER A 459 -14.67 5.82 33.62
CA SER A 459 -13.67 6.82 33.27
C SER A 459 -13.35 6.91 31.78
N ILE A 460 -13.83 6.00 30.91
CA ILE A 460 -13.62 6.09 29.46
C ILE A 460 -14.07 7.44 28.89
N GLY A 461 -15.10 8.06 29.47
CA GLY A 461 -15.59 9.39 29.10
C GLY A 461 -14.59 10.53 29.34
N ASN A 462 -13.47 10.28 30.03
CA ASN A 462 -12.40 11.26 30.19
C ASN A 462 -11.46 11.35 28.98
N LEU A 463 -11.60 10.49 27.96
CA LEU A 463 -10.84 10.57 26.70
C LEU A 463 -11.45 11.63 25.76
N VAL A 464 -11.47 12.90 26.19
CA VAL A 464 -12.26 13.96 25.57
C VAL A 464 -11.86 14.32 24.12
N ALA A 465 -10.61 14.03 23.73
CA ALA A 465 -10.12 14.25 22.36
C ALA A 465 -10.33 13.05 21.41
N LEU A 466 -10.90 11.94 21.91
CA LEU A 466 -10.99 10.70 21.15
C LEU A 466 -11.91 10.86 19.93
N ARG A 467 -11.38 10.56 18.74
CA ARG A 467 -12.08 10.59 17.45
C ARG A 467 -12.48 9.19 16.99
N LYS A 468 -11.68 8.17 17.30
CA LYS A 468 -11.92 6.78 16.90
C LYS A 468 -11.84 5.84 18.10
N LEU A 469 -12.91 5.07 18.32
CA LEU A 469 -12.96 3.95 19.26
C LEU A 469 -13.38 2.67 18.55
N ASP A 470 -12.47 1.69 18.48
CA ASP A 470 -12.71 0.42 17.81
C ASP A 470 -12.74 -0.75 18.80
N LEU A 471 -13.88 -1.42 18.92
CA LEU A 471 -14.10 -2.63 19.71
C LEU A 471 -14.51 -3.82 18.82
N HIS A 472 -14.19 -3.81 17.52
CA HIS A 472 -14.50 -4.88 16.57
C HIS A 472 -14.11 -6.26 17.13
N VAL A 473 -15.04 -7.20 17.17
CA VAL A 473 -14.85 -8.60 17.61
C VAL A 473 -14.40 -8.73 19.08
N CYS A 474 -14.76 -7.78 19.94
CA CYS A 474 -14.71 -7.96 21.40
C CYS A 474 -15.85 -8.88 21.88
N LYS A 475 -15.68 -10.19 21.67
CA LYS A 475 -16.75 -11.19 21.86
C LYS A 475 -17.32 -11.25 23.29
N ASN A 476 -16.52 -10.85 24.28
CA ASN A 476 -16.89 -10.90 25.71
C ASN A 476 -17.46 -9.57 26.23
N LEU A 477 -17.58 -8.53 25.39
CA LEU A 477 -18.04 -7.22 25.83
C LEU A 477 -19.53 -7.28 26.17
N GLU A 478 -19.85 -7.08 27.45
CA GLU A 478 -21.22 -7.15 27.98
C GLU A 478 -21.76 -5.76 28.36
N VAL A 479 -20.90 -4.87 28.88
CA VAL A 479 -21.29 -3.59 29.48
C VAL A 479 -20.50 -2.43 28.89
N VAL A 480 -21.23 -1.42 28.40
CA VAL A 480 -20.71 -0.11 27.99
C VAL A 480 -21.28 0.95 28.94
N PRO A 481 -20.46 1.80 29.58
CA PRO A 481 -20.91 2.78 30.57
C PRO A 481 -21.59 3.99 29.92
N ASN A 482 -22.51 4.66 30.63
CA ASN A 482 -23.19 5.88 30.13
C ASN A 482 -22.22 7.00 29.74
N SER A 483 -21.04 7.05 30.38
CA SER A 483 -19.99 8.04 30.10
C SER A 483 -19.38 7.91 28.71
N ILE A 484 -19.66 6.84 27.96
CA ILE A 484 -19.32 6.77 26.53
C ILE A 484 -19.88 7.97 25.76
N TYR A 485 -21.01 8.51 26.21
CA TYR A 485 -21.65 9.66 25.59
C TYR A 485 -20.94 10.99 25.87
N ASN A 486 -19.94 11.02 26.77
CA ASN A 486 -19.14 12.22 27.05
C ASN A 486 -18.06 12.48 25.97
N LEU A 487 -17.84 11.53 25.05
CA LEU A 487 -16.80 11.61 24.02
C LEU A 487 -17.23 12.53 22.86
N SER A 488 -17.21 13.84 23.08
CA SER A 488 -17.81 14.81 22.14
C SER A 488 -17.12 14.95 20.80
N ASN A 489 -15.85 14.57 20.70
CA ASN A 489 -15.07 14.57 19.46
C ASN A 489 -15.11 13.21 18.73
N LEU A 490 -15.81 12.21 19.27
CA LEU A 490 -15.85 10.86 18.70
C LEU A 490 -16.57 10.90 17.35
N LYS A 491 -15.86 10.56 16.28
CA LYS A 491 -16.37 10.45 14.91
C LYS A 491 -16.79 9.03 14.56
N THR A 492 -16.06 8.03 15.09
CA THR A 492 -16.35 6.62 14.78
C THR A 492 -16.34 5.76 16.02
N LEU A 493 -17.41 4.97 16.17
CA LEU A 493 -17.60 3.99 17.22
C LEU A 493 -17.92 2.62 16.62
N ARG A 494 -17.04 1.64 16.83
CA ARG A 494 -17.21 0.27 16.30
C ARG A 494 -17.40 -0.73 17.43
N PHE A 495 -18.45 -1.54 17.32
CA PHE A 495 -18.73 -2.71 18.16
C PHE A 495 -18.95 -3.98 17.31
N ASP A 496 -18.67 -3.94 16.01
CA ASP A 496 -19.06 -5.04 15.12
C ASP A 496 -18.46 -6.38 15.53
N GLY A 497 -19.29 -7.41 15.70
CA GLY A 497 -18.88 -8.72 16.19
C GLY A 497 -18.84 -8.85 17.73
N CYS A 498 -19.29 -7.86 18.50
CA CYS A 498 -19.49 -7.98 19.95
C CYS A 498 -20.75 -8.81 20.26
N SER A 499 -20.62 -10.14 20.21
CA SER A 499 -21.76 -11.07 20.29
C SER A 499 -22.52 -11.06 21.62
N GLU A 500 -21.86 -10.70 22.74
CA GLU A 500 -22.48 -10.63 24.07
C GLU A 500 -23.08 -9.25 24.41
N LEU A 501 -22.84 -8.24 23.57
CA LEU A 501 -23.41 -6.90 23.77
C LEU A 501 -24.91 -6.93 23.45
N LYS A 502 -25.74 -6.86 24.49
CA LYS A 502 -27.21 -6.99 24.41
C LYS A 502 -27.96 -5.66 24.38
N LYS A 503 -27.38 -4.61 24.96
CA LYS A 503 -27.97 -3.27 25.05
C LYS A 503 -26.89 -2.21 25.11
N LEU A 504 -27.22 -1.01 24.67
CA LEU A 504 -26.43 0.19 24.92
C LEU A 504 -26.97 0.91 26.17
N PRO A 505 -26.14 1.71 26.87
CA PRO A 505 -26.58 2.51 28.00
C PRO A 505 -27.73 3.46 27.60
N PRO A 506 -28.73 3.71 28.47
CA PRO A 506 -29.80 4.64 28.16
C PRO A 506 -29.26 6.07 27.97
N VAL A 507 -29.79 6.78 26.98
CA VAL A 507 -29.46 8.19 26.75
C VAL A 507 -30.38 9.05 27.62
N SER A 508 -29.84 9.81 28.56
CA SER A 508 -30.59 10.86 29.25
C SER A 508 -30.80 12.04 28.30
N VAL A 509 -32.04 12.51 28.19
CA VAL A 509 -32.52 13.52 27.21
C VAL A 509 -31.72 14.85 27.26
N ASP A 510 -31.03 15.13 28.36
CA ASP A 510 -30.24 16.35 28.57
C ASP A 510 -28.74 16.24 28.19
N LEU A 511 -28.25 15.08 27.72
CA LEU A 511 -26.82 14.80 27.54
C LEU A 511 -26.50 14.03 26.24
N VAL A 512 -26.87 14.57 25.09
CA VAL A 512 -26.37 14.05 23.82
C VAL A 512 -24.96 14.60 23.59
N GLY A 513 -23.96 14.02 24.26
CA GLY A 513 -22.59 14.49 24.18
C GLY A 513 -21.83 14.01 22.93
N LEU A 514 -22.30 12.99 22.20
CA LEU A 514 -21.70 12.50 20.95
C LEU A 514 -22.00 13.41 19.74
N LEU A 515 -21.72 14.70 19.87
CA LEU A 515 -22.05 15.72 18.88
C LEU A 515 -21.34 15.53 17.54
N SER A 516 -20.19 14.85 17.52
CA SER A 516 -19.38 14.65 16.31
C SER A 516 -19.49 13.25 15.71
N LEU A 517 -20.36 12.36 16.23
CA LEU A 517 -20.37 10.97 15.79
C LEU A 517 -20.92 10.86 14.36
N GLU A 518 -20.09 10.38 13.45
CA GLU A 518 -20.38 10.23 12.03
C GLU A 518 -20.73 8.78 11.68
N ALA A 519 -20.09 7.80 12.34
CA ALA A 519 -20.30 6.38 12.03
C ALA A 519 -20.41 5.50 13.28
N LEU A 520 -21.48 4.69 13.31
CA LEU A 520 -21.75 3.70 14.36
C LEU A 520 -21.97 2.31 13.76
N ASN A 521 -21.12 1.35 14.14
CA ASN A 521 -21.28 -0.04 13.70
C ASN A 521 -21.53 -0.99 14.86
N LEU A 522 -22.70 -1.62 14.82
CA LEU A 522 -23.24 -2.58 15.78
C LEU A 522 -23.55 -3.92 15.08
N SER A 523 -22.98 -4.18 13.91
CA SER A 523 -23.22 -5.41 13.17
C SER A 523 -22.76 -6.64 13.95
N TYR A 524 -23.42 -7.77 13.74
CA TYR A 524 -23.16 -9.04 14.43
C TYR A 524 -23.27 -8.97 15.97
N CYS A 525 -23.92 -7.93 16.53
CA CYS A 525 -24.19 -7.81 17.97
C CYS A 525 -25.52 -8.46 18.37
N SER A 526 -25.68 -8.81 19.65
CA SER A 526 -26.97 -9.32 20.19
C SER A 526 -27.93 -8.21 20.64
N ILE A 527 -27.76 -6.98 20.13
CA ILE A 527 -28.54 -5.80 20.50
C ILE A 527 -30.00 -5.97 20.05
N GLN A 528 -30.93 -5.67 20.96
CA GLN A 528 -32.38 -5.80 20.73
C GLN A 528 -33.08 -4.46 20.47
N GLU A 529 -32.53 -3.37 21.00
CA GLU A 529 -33.07 -2.01 20.93
C GLU A 529 -31.92 -1.01 20.83
N ILE A 530 -32.16 0.13 20.18
CA ILE A 530 -31.22 1.25 20.11
C ILE A 530 -31.90 2.45 20.77
N PRO A 531 -31.21 3.20 21.65
CA PRO A 531 -31.77 4.40 22.27
C PRO A 531 -32.16 5.45 21.22
N ASP A 532 -33.36 6.04 21.36
CA ASP A 532 -33.89 7.09 20.46
C ASP A 532 -32.90 8.24 20.22
N GLY A 533 -32.23 8.71 21.27
CA GLY A 533 -31.28 9.81 21.20
C GLY A 533 -30.01 9.52 20.39
N LEU A 534 -29.63 8.24 20.22
CA LEU A 534 -28.45 7.85 19.44
C LEU A 534 -28.72 7.87 17.94
N VAL A 535 -29.96 7.60 17.55
CA VAL A 535 -30.38 7.53 16.14
C VAL A 535 -30.64 8.93 15.57
N CYS A 536 -30.99 9.90 16.43
CA CYS A 536 -31.24 11.30 16.04
C CYS A 536 -30.02 12.21 16.16
N LEU A 537 -28.83 11.65 16.30
CA LEU A 537 -27.59 12.43 16.30
C LEU A 537 -27.47 13.22 14.99
N THR A 538 -27.28 14.53 15.11
CA THR A 538 -27.26 15.46 13.97
C THR A 538 -26.10 15.18 13.02
N SER A 539 -25.01 14.59 13.50
CA SER A 539 -23.81 14.32 12.69
C SER A 539 -23.72 12.88 12.20
N LEU A 540 -24.65 12.00 12.59
CA LEU A 540 -24.58 10.57 12.26
C LEU A 540 -24.93 10.35 10.79
N GLN A 541 -23.96 9.80 10.06
CA GLN A 541 -24.03 9.54 8.62
C GLN A 541 -24.20 8.06 8.33
N GLU A 542 -23.55 7.20 9.12
CA GLU A 542 -23.55 5.75 8.92
C GLU A 542 -24.02 4.99 10.17
N LEU A 543 -25.04 4.16 10.00
CA LEU A 543 -25.52 3.22 11.01
C LEU A 543 -25.56 1.79 10.45
N ASN A 544 -24.72 0.92 10.99
CA ASN A 544 -24.67 -0.48 10.60
C ASN A 544 -25.16 -1.41 11.71
N LEU A 545 -26.24 -2.14 11.44
CA LEU A 545 -26.92 -3.08 12.32
C LEU A 545 -27.05 -4.47 11.69
N ASN A 546 -26.28 -4.75 10.64
CA ASN A 546 -26.29 -6.04 9.95
C ASN A 546 -26.19 -7.21 10.96
N LYS A 547 -27.09 -8.19 10.88
CA LYS A 547 -27.19 -9.36 11.78
C LYS A 547 -27.40 -9.02 13.27
N ALA A 548 -27.88 -7.81 13.58
CA ALA A 548 -28.35 -7.50 14.92
C ALA A 548 -29.66 -8.23 15.26
N LYS A 549 -29.97 -8.39 16.55
CA LYS A 549 -31.24 -8.98 17.04
C LYS A 549 -32.32 -7.92 17.26
N ILE A 550 -32.21 -6.78 16.57
CA ILE A 550 -33.09 -5.63 16.74
C ILE A 550 -34.52 -5.97 16.30
N LYS A 551 -35.50 -5.57 17.12
CA LYS A 551 -36.93 -5.77 16.82
C LYS A 551 -37.55 -4.58 16.10
N SER A 552 -37.19 -3.37 16.52
CA SER A 552 -37.64 -2.13 15.89
C SER A 552 -36.55 -1.08 15.99
N ILE A 553 -36.55 -0.17 15.03
CA ILE A 553 -35.75 1.06 15.06
C ILE A 553 -36.64 2.17 15.59
N PRO A 554 -36.13 3.07 16.46
CA PRO A 554 -36.87 4.25 16.89
C PRO A 554 -37.52 5.02 15.75
N GLY A 555 -38.80 5.37 15.89
CA GLY A 555 -39.53 6.17 14.89
C GLY A 555 -38.99 7.60 14.72
N SER A 556 -38.13 8.04 15.64
CA SER A 556 -37.39 9.29 15.60
C SER A 556 -36.31 9.31 14.51
N ILE A 557 -35.90 8.16 13.95
CA ILE A 557 -34.92 8.07 12.84
C ILE A 557 -35.29 8.94 11.62
N LYS A 558 -36.58 9.21 11.40
CA LYS A 558 -37.06 10.13 10.37
C LYS A 558 -36.48 11.56 10.47
N GLN A 559 -35.97 11.93 11.65
CA GLN A 559 -35.35 13.23 11.94
C GLN A 559 -33.82 13.23 11.76
N ALA A 560 -33.21 12.08 11.46
CA ALA A 560 -31.76 11.97 11.25
C ALA A 560 -31.40 12.56 9.87
N ALA A 561 -31.13 13.87 9.85
CA ALA A 561 -30.96 14.64 8.62
C ALA A 561 -29.71 14.24 7.81
N GLU A 562 -28.61 13.92 8.49
CA GLU A 562 -27.32 13.58 7.86
C GLU A 562 -27.15 12.07 7.57
N LEU A 563 -28.10 11.22 7.97
CA LEU A 563 -27.98 9.77 7.84
C LEU A 563 -28.04 9.37 6.35
N SER A 564 -26.88 8.97 5.81
CA SER A 564 -26.71 8.58 4.42
C SER A 564 -26.69 7.05 4.23
N TYR A 565 -26.20 6.28 5.20
CA TYR A 565 -26.10 4.83 5.13
C TYR A 565 -26.76 4.13 6.32
N LEU A 566 -27.68 3.21 6.01
CA LEU A 566 -28.34 2.33 6.98
C LEU A 566 -28.25 0.88 6.52
N CYS A 567 -27.55 0.04 7.27
CA CYS A 567 -27.50 -1.40 7.04
C CYS A 567 -28.26 -2.17 8.12
N LEU A 568 -29.23 -2.96 7.70
CA LEU A 568 -30.18 -3.75 8.50
C LEU A 568 -30.23 -5.20 8.03
N SER A 569 -29.30 -5.62 7.16
CA SER A 569 -29.30 -6.96 6.59
C SER A 569 -29.34 -8.05 7.67
N ASP A 570 -30.05 -9.14 7.42
CA ASP A 570 -30.31 -10.28 8.31
C ASP A 570 -30.92 -9.91 9.69
N CYS A 571 -31.56 -8.75 9.83
CA CYS A 571 -32.35 -8.41 11.02
C CYS A 571 -33.71 -9.13 10.98
N LYS A 572 -33.74 -10.39 11.43
CA LYS A 572 -34.88 -11.31 11.23
C LYS A 572 -36.20 -10.91 11.90
N ASN A 573 -36.18 -10.05 12.91
CA ASN A 573 -37.35 -9.62 13.68
C ASN A 573 -37.75 -8.16 13.42
N LEU A 574 -37.22 -7.56 12.35
CA LEU A 574 -37.32 -6.12 12.11
C LEU A 574 -38.71 -5.67 11.66
N GLU A 575 -39.24 -4.66 12.33
CA GLU A 575 -40.24 -3.73 11.82
C GLU A 575 -39.59 -2.38 11.47
N LEU A 576 -39.86 -1.86 10.27
CA LEU A 576 -39.20 -0.66 9.75
C LEU A 576 -40.07 0.60 9.99
N PRO A 577 -39.58 1.63 10.70
CA PRO A 577 -40.28 2.91 10.83
C PRO A 577 -40.24 3.72 9.52
N LYS A 578 -40.88 4.89 9.52
CA LYS A 578 -40.65 5.88 8.46
C LYS A 578 -39.18 6.34 8.52
N LEU A 579 -38.46 6.17 7.41
CA LEU A 579 -37.04 6.50 7.29
C LEU A 579 -36.83 7.98 6.90
N PRO A 580 -35.64 8.54 7.18
CA PRO A 580 -35.29 9.87 6.72
C PRO A 580 -35.26 9.93 5.17
N PRO A 581 -35.72 11.04 4.58
CA PRO A 581 -35.93 11.12 3.14
C PRO A 581 -34.64 11.18 2.31
N LEU A 582 -33.54 11.58 2.97
CA LEU A 582 -32.23 11.79 2.40
C LEU A 582 -31.31 10.54 2.48
N LEU A 583 -31.88 9.38 2.84
CA LEU A 583 -31.12 8.15 2.95
C LEU A 583 -30.64 7.67 1.57
N GLN A 584 -29.33 7.78 1.33
CA GLN A 584 -28.68 7.39 0.08
C GLN A 584 -28.62 5.87 -0.06
N ARG A 585 -28.20 5.18 1.00
CA ARG A 585 -28.00 3.72 0.99
C ARG A 585 -28.77 3.04 2.11
N LEU A 586 -29.63 2.10 1.72
CA LEU A 586 -30.39 1.23 2.62
C LEU A 586 -30.15 -0.23 2.25
N GLU A 587 -29.73 -1.06 3.20
CA GLU A 587 -29.57 -2.49 2.99
C GLU A 587 -30.37 -3.26 4.02
N ALA A 588 -31.46 -3.89 3.62
CA ALA A 588 -32.34 -4.68 4.46
C ALA A 588 -32.56 -6.07 3.84
N GLY A 589 -31.48 -6.72 3.37
CA GLY A 589 -31.55 -8.08 2.84
C GLY A 589 -31.76 -9.11 3.96
N GLY A 590 -32.42 -10.25 3.71
CA GLY A 590 -32.60 -11.33 4.70
C GLY A 590 -33.50 -10.98 5.89
N CYS A 591 -34.22 -9.85 5.85
CA CYS A 591 -35.14 -9.43 6.89
C CYS A 591 -36.46 -10.20 6.77
N THR A 592 -36.50 -11.43 7.31
CA THR A 592 -37.61 -12.37 7.08
C THR A 592 -38.97 -11.93 7.65
N SER A 593 -38.99 -11.12 8.71
CA SER A 593 -40.25 -10.64 9.31
C SER A 593 -40.74 -9.30 8.75
N LEU A 594 -39.97 -8.66 7.87
CA LEU A 594 -40.31 -7.35 7.33
C LEU A 594 -41.53 -7.45 6.40
N LYS A 595 -42.63 -6.79 6.79
CA LYS A 595 -43.91 -6.80 6.07
C LYS A 595 -44.18 -5.52 5.31
N THR A 596 -44.02 -4.38 5.99
CA THR A 596 -44.39 -3.06 5.49
C THR A 596 -43.16 -2.18 5.29
N VAL A 597 -43.22 -1.29 4.30
CA VAL A 597 -42.24 -0.22 4.08
C VAL A 597 -43.01 1.06 3.76
N SER A 598 -42.69 2.15 4.45
CA SER A 598 -43.38 3.44 4.27
C SER A 598 -43.02 4.08 2.93
N SER A 599 -43.99 4.72 2.27
CA SER A 599 -43.70 5.53 1.07
C SER A 599 -42.78 6.71 1.41
N SER A 600 -41.82 6.97 0.53
CA SER A 600 -40.93 8.13 0.57
C SER A 600 -41.33 9.21 -0.45
N SER A 601 -42.43 9.03 -1.19
CA SER A 601 -42.78 9.86 -2.36
C SER A 601 -42.84 11.35 -2.04
N THR A 602 -43.67 11.74 -1.07
CA THR A 602 -43.85 13.16 -0.66
C THR A 602 -42.54 13.81 -0.21
N ALA A 603 -41.66 13.05 0.42
CA ALA A 603 -40.44 13.60 0.96
C ALA A 603 -39.34 13.72 -0.12
N LEU A 604 -39.31 12.79 -1.08
CA LEU A 604 -38.47 12.89 -2.28
C LEU A 604 -38.90 14.06 -3.18
N THR A 605 -40.20 14.34 -3.29
CA THR A 605 -40.72 15.49 -4.07
C THR A 605 -40.44 16.82 -3.41
N GLN A 606 -40.55 16.91 -2.08
CA GLN A 606 -40.22 18.13 -1.32
C GLN A 606 -38.72 18.44 -1.33
N CYS A 607 -37.86 17.43 -1.28
CA CYS A 607 -36.40 17.59 -1.24
C CYS A 607 -35.75 17.26 -2.59
N TRP A 608 -36.36 17.66 -3.71
CA TRP A 608 -35.93 17.26 -5.05
C TRP A 608 -34.51 17.75 -5.39
N ASP A 609 -34.14 18.95 -4.95
CA ASP A 609 -32.85 19.59 -5.30
C ASP A 609 -31.83 19.63 -4.13
N GLU A 610 -32.22 19.28 -2.90
CA GLU A 610 -31.38 19.46 -1.69
C GLU A 610 -30.11 18.59 -1.64
N HIS A 611 -30.10 17.46 -2.36
CA HIS A 611 -29.01 16.46 -2.30
C HIS A 611 -27.84 16.69 -3.27
N ILE A 612 -28.00 17.64 -4.17
CA ILE A 612 -27.21 17.74 -5.40
C ILE A 612 -25.77 18.23 -5.11
N PHE A 613 -25.51 18.85 -3.95
CA PHE A 613 -24.27 19.62 -3.72
C PHE A 613 -23.28 19.09 -2.68
N SER A 614 -23.62 18.11 -1.82
CA SER A 614 -22.75 17.81 -0.66
C SER A 614 -21.94 16.51 -0.71
N ARG A 615 -22.42 15.42 -1.31
CA ARG A 615 -21.73 14.10 -1.27
C ARG A 615 -22.14 13.22 -2.46
N ARG A 616 -21.15 12.54 -3.07
CA ARG A 616 -21.20 11.70 -4.29
C ARG A 616 -22.61 11.22 -4.76
N LEU A 617 -22.90 11.35 -6.06
CA LEU A 617 -24.18 11.04 -6.74
C LEU A 617 -24.52 9.53 -6.81
N HIS A 618 -24.67 8.84 -5.68
CA HIS A 618 -25.03 7.41 -5.65
C HIS A 618 -26.17 7.13 -4.66
N GLU A 619 -27.19 6.42 -5.12
CA GLU A 619 -28.28 5.91 -4.28
C GLU A 619 -28.45 4.41 -4.44
N LYS A 620 -28.61 3.69 -3.33
CA LYS A 620 -28.65 2.23 -3.34
C LYS A 620 -29.58 1.67 -2.28
N HIS A 621 -30.70 1.07 -2.70
CA HIS A 621 -31.68 0.49 -1.77
C HIS A 621 -31.83 -1.01 -2.05
N ILE A 622 -31.58 -1.85 -1.05
CA ILE A 622 -31.60 -3.30 -1.22
C ILE A 622 -32.52 -3.93 -0.21
N PHE A 623 -33.56 -4.58 -0.72
CA PHE A 623 -34.40 -5.52 -0.01
C PHE A 623 -34.26 -6.84 -0.74
N SER A 624 -33.42 -7.75 -0.29
CA SER A 624 -33.27 -9.07 -0.93
C SER A 624 -33.74 -10.14 0.01
N SER A 625 -34.38 -11.21 -0.48
CA SER A 625 -34.74 -12.33 0.41
C SER A 625 -35.63 -11.91 1.61
N CYS A 626 -36.58 -11.00 1.38
CA CYS A 626 -37.60 -10.55 2.34
C CYS A 626 -38.98 -11.12 1.94
N PRO A 627 -39.29 -12.39 2.25
CA PRO A 627 -40.45 -13.10 1.69
C PRO A 627 -41.81 -12.54 2.11
N ASN A 628 -41.88 -11.88 3.27
CA ASN A 628 -43.13 -11.40 3.86
C ASN A 628 -43.51 -9.97 3.46
N LEU A 629 -42.76 -9.31 2.56
CA LEU A 629 -43.11 -7.99 2.05
C LEU A 629 -44.46 -8.03 1.33
N ASP A 630 -45.41 -7.23 1.82
CA ASP A 630 -46.73 -7.11 1.23
C ASP A 630 -46.71 -6.32 -0.10
N GLN A 631 -47.85 -6.32 -0.81
CA GLN A 631 -47.95 -5.68 -2.11
C GLN A 631 -47.76 -4.16 -2.03
N ASN A 632 -48.24 -3.52 -0.96
CA ASN A 632 -48.11 -2.07 -0.78
C ASN A 632 -46.65 -1.69 -0.52
N ALA A 633 -45.92 -2.48 0.26
CA ALA A 633 -44.49 -2.31 0.50
C ALA A 633 -43.70 -2.43 -0.80
N ARG A 634 -44.02 -3.43 -1.64
CA ARG A 634 -43.39 -3.57 -2.97
C ARG A 634 -43.67 -2.37 -3.85
N ILE A 635 -44.91 -1.85 -3.88
CA ILE A 635 -45.26 -0.64 -4.64
C ILE A 635 -44.48 0.57 -4.11
N ASN A 636 -44.46 0.77 -2.79
CA ASN A 636 -43.73 1.86 -2.15
C ASN A 636 -42.22 1.81 -2.45
N ILE A 637 -41.64 0.62 -2.59
CA ILE A 637 -40.23 0.43 -2.95
C ILE A 637 -40.03 0.61 -4.47
N MET A 638 -40.79 -0.08 -5.32
CA MET A 638 -40.48 -0.30 -6.74
C MET A 638 -41.20 0.63 -7.73
N ALA A 639 -42.41 1.07 -7.42
CA ALA A 639 -43.21 1.85 -8.35
C ALA A 639 -42.85 3.34 -8.22
N ASP A 640 -43.19 3.97 -7.10
CA ASP A 640 -43.10 5.42 -6.98
C ASP A 640 -41.72 5.86 -6.48
N ALA A 641 -41.16 5.21 -5.46
CA ALA A 641 -39.89 5.67 -4.88
C ALA A 641 -38.71 5.51 -5.84
N VAL A 642 -38.61 4.41 -6.59
CA VAL A 642 -37.52 4.20 -7.55
C VAL A 642 -37.62 5.14 -8.74
N GLN A 643 -38.82 5.34 -9.30
CA GLN A 643 -39.02 6.28 -10.41
C GLN A 643 -38.63 7.70 -9.98
N LEU A 644 -39.07 8.14 -8.79
CA LEU A 644 -38.71 9.45 -8.25
C LEU A 644 -37.20 9.59 -8.00
N ARG A 645 -36.53 8.57 -7.41
CA ARG A 645 -35.08 8.58 -7.17
C ARG A 645 -34.27 8.63 -8.46
N ILE A 646 -34.64 7.81 -9.45
CA ILE A 646 -34.01 7.80 -10.78
C ILE A 646 -34.19 9.15 -11.45
N MET A 647 -35.41 9.70 -11.50
CA MET A 647 -35.67 10.99 -12.14
C MET A 647 -34.98 12.16 -11.45
N ARG A 648 -34.98 12.17 -10.11
CA ARG A 648 -34.25 13.15 -9.31
C ARG A 648 -32.76 13.12 -9.62
N MET A 649 -32.15 11.94 -9.64
CA MET A 649 -30.72 11.78 -9.94
C MET A 649 -30.39 12.15 -11.40
N ALA A 650 -31.24 11.73 -12.34
CA ALA A 650 -31.06 11.99 -13.76
C ALA A 650 -31.14 13.49 -14.09
N THR A 651 -32.10 14.20 -13.49
CA THR A 651 -32.24 15.66 -13.62
C THR A 651 -31.14 16.43 -12.88
N ALA A 652 -30.64 15.93 -11.76
CA ALA A 652 -29.48 16.51 -11.09
C ALA A 652 -28.21 16.38 -11.95
N SER A 653 -27.98 15.19 -12.51
CA SER A 653 -26.80 14.89 -13.32
C SER A 653 -26.73 15.73 -14.61
N SER A 654 -27.87 16.15 -15.17
CA SER A 654 -27.88 16.99 -16.37
C SER A 654 -27.46 18.43 -16.10
N LYS A 655 -27.65 18.95 -14.87
CA LYS A 655 -27.24 20.30 -14.45
C LYS A 655 -25.71 20.44 -14.30
N PHE A 656 -24.97 19.34 -14.15
CA PHE A 656 -23.52 19.33 -13.89
C PHE A 656 -22.63 19.12 -15.13
N LYS A 657 -23.20 19.18 -16.35
CA LYS A 657 -22.46 19.00 -17.61
C LYS A 657 -21.31 20.03 -17.83
N GLU A 658 -21.18 21.07 -17.01
CA GLU A 658 -20.26 22.19 -17.22
C GLU A 658 -19.11 22.33 -16.19
N GLU A 659 -19.16 21.69 -15.02
CA GLU A 659 -18.08 21.79 -14.01
C GLU A 659 -17.30 20.47 -13.88
N LYS A 660 -15.98 20.53 -14.11
CA LYS A 660 -15.08 19.41 -13.82
C LYS A 660 -15.22 19.03 -12.36
N ILE A 661 -15.80 17.86 -12.08
CA ILE A 661 -15.77 17.25 -10.75
C ILE A 661 -14.29 17.01 -10.42
N GLU A 662 -13.68 17.88 -9.61
CA GLU A 662 -12.38 17.60 -9.01
C GLU A 662 -12.54 16.35 -8.15
N ARG A 663 -11.76 15.31 -8.45
CA ARG A 663 -11.60 14.17 -7.54
C ARG A 663 -11.01 14.72 -6.26
N ALA A 664 -11.80 14.83 -5.21
CA ALA A 664 -11.27 14.97 -3.87
C ALA A 664 -10.31 13.78 -3.64
N SER A 665 -9.01 14.06 -3.62
CA SER A 665 -8.00 13.13 -3.14
C SER A 665 -8.25 12.97 -1.64
N TYR A 666 -9.00 11.94 -1.26
CA TYR A 666 -9.06 11.56 0.14
C TYR A 666 -7.74 10.88 0.51
N ASP A 667 -7.12 11.42 1.55
CA ASP A 667 -6.06 10.76 2.31
C ASP A 667 -6.54 9.36 2.69
N SER A 668 -5.66 8.39 2.48
CA SER A 668 -5.90 6.94 2.51
C SER A 668 -6.22 6.34 3.90
N ASP A 669 -6.56 7.16 4.90
CA ASP A 669 -6.58 6.71 6.30
C ASP A 669 -8.00 6.65 6.92
N ASP A 670 -9.02 7.23 6.29
CA ASP A 670 -10.42 7.25 6.78
C ASP A 670 -11.37 6.35 5.94
N GLU A 671 -10.98 5.12 5.65
CA GLU A 671 -11.90 4.08 5.13
C GLU A 671 -12.69 3.44 6.29
N PHE A 672 -13.82 4.04 6.70
CA PHE A 672 -14.43 3.57 7.94
C PHE A 672 -15.22 2.26 7.87
N PHE A 673 -15.83 1.87 6.74
CA PHE A 673 -16.42 0.51 6.56
C PHE A 673 -16.46 -0.03 5.12
N MET A 674 -15.78 0.60 4.18
CA MET A 674 -15.86 0.23 2.77
C MET A 674 -14.81 -0.84 2.42
N HIS A 675 -15.22 -2.10 2.35
CA HIS A 675 -14.56 -3.04 1.46
C HIS A 675 -15.37 -3.12 0.17
N ASP A 676 -14.69 -2.77 -0.94
CA ASP A 676 -15.12 -2.89 -2.34
C ASP A 676 -15.85 -1.66 -2.93
N GLU A 677 -15.13 -0.54 -3.07
CA GLU A 677 -15.42 0.47 -4.11
C GLU A 677 -14.54 0.22 -5.35
N SER A 678 -14.70 -0.92 -6.02
CA SER A 678 -14.16 -1.10 -7.38
C SER A 678 -14.93 -0.29 -8.46
N PHE A 679 -15.80 0.65 -8.06
CA PHE A 679 -16.48 1.60 -8.94
C PHE A 679 -16.38 3.03 -8.41
N CYS A 680 -15.16 3.57 -8.40
CA CYS A 680 -14.97 5.01 -8.18
C CYS A 680 -15.44 5.79 -9.43
N GLY A 681 -16.61 6.45 -9.34
CA GLY A 681 -16.89 7.71 -10.06
C GLY A 681 -18.05 7.78 -11.05
N ARG A 682 -19.18 7.05 -10.91
CA ARG A 682 -20.29 7.13 -11.90
C ARG A 682 -21.67 7.24 -11.24
N CYS A 683 -22.44 8.30 -11.54
CA CYS A 683 -23.79 8.49 -10.98
C CYS A 683 -24.65 7.23 -11.15
N LEU A 684 -25.11 6.63 -10.04
CA LEU A 684 -25.82 5.34 -10.05
C LEU A 684 -26.97 5.36 -9.05
N VAL A 685 -28.17 5.06 -9.54
CA VAL A 685 -29.28 4.61 -8.69
C VAL A 685 -29.44 3.12 -8.90
N ALA A 686 -29.40 2.32 -7.83
CA ALA A 686 -29.59 0.88 -7.90
C ALA A 686 -30.55 0.41 -6.82
N LEU A 687 -31.58 -0.34 -7.22
CA LEU A 687 -32.54 -0.95 -6.31
C LEU A 687 -32.70 -2.45 -6.58
N LYS A 688 -32.88 -3.20 -5.49
CA LYS A 688 -33.23 -4.63 -5.51
C LYS A 688 -34.41 -4.89 -4.56
N CYS A 689 -35.44 -5.59 -5.01
CA CYS A 689 -36.60 -6.01 -4.21
C CYS A 689 -37.09 -7.40 -4.68
N PRO A 690 -37.67 -8.25 -3.81
CA PRO A 690 -38.29 -9.49 -4.26
C PRO A 690 -39.55 -9.18 -5.10
N GLY A 691 -39.72 -9.89 -6.21
CA GLY A 691 -40.85 -9.69 -7.12
C GLY A 691 -40.70 -10.45 -8.44
N TYR A 692 -41.79 -10.52 -9.21
CA TYR A 692 -41.91 -11.32 -10.44
C TYR A 692 -42.11 -10.48 -11.71
N ASP A 693 -42.36 -9.18 -11.54
CA ASP A 693 -42.79 -8.30 -12.61
C ASP A 693 -41.93 -7.05 -12.66
N ILE A 694 -41.71 -6.57 -13.88
CA ILE A 694 -41.09 -5.27 -14.15
C ILE A 694 -42.07 -4.18 -13.71
N PRO A 695 -41.61 -3.09 -13.05
CA PRO A 695 -42.51 -1.99 -12.67
C PRO A 695 -43.27 -1.41 -13.87
N ASN A 696 -44.56 -1.11 -13.70
CA ASN A 696 -45.45 -0.72 -14.81
C ASN A 696 -45.05 0.58 -15.53
N TRP A 697 -44.22 1.43 -14.92
CA TRP A 697 -43.75 2.68 -15.53
C TRP A 697 -42.67 2.44 -16.60
N PHE A 698 -42.11 1.23 -16.71
CA PHE A 698 -41.23 0.88 -17.82
C PHE A 698 -42.02 0.78 -19.12
N SER A 699 -41.77 1.71 -20.05
CA SER A 699 -42.47 1.82 -21.33
C SER A 699 -42.20 0.66 -22.29
N HIS A 700 -41.07 -0.03 -22.14
CA HIS A 700 -40.73 -1.21 -22.93
C HIS A 700 -40.40 -2.37 -21.99
N GLN A 701 -41.09 -3.50 -22.17
CA GLN A 701 -40.89 -4.72 -21.40
C GLN A 701 -40.88 -5.92 -22.34
N SER A 702 -40.08 -6.94 -22.01
CA SER A 702 -40.00 -8.19 -22.76
C SER A 702 -39.81 -9.37 -21.83
N GLU A 703 -40.37 -10.52 -22.21
CA GLU A 703 -39.96 -11.80 -21.67
C GLU A 703 -38.53 -12.12 -22.14
N GLY A 704 -37.74 -12.74 -21.28
CA GLY A 704 -36.32 -13.08 -21.48
C GLY A 704 -35.34 -11.96 -21.13
N SER A 705 -34.08 -12.14 -21.56
CA SER A 705 -32.95 -11.27 -21.22
C SER A 705 -32.64 -10.18 -22.24
N SER A 706 -33.47 -9.94 -23.23
CA SER A 706 -33.18 -8.92 -24.25
C SER A 706 -34.43 -8.26 -24.78
N ILE A 707 -34.29 -7.02 -25.24
CA ILE A 707 -35.38 -6.23 -25.80
C ILE A 707 -34.89 -5.38 -26.97
N ASN A 708 -35.70 -5.29 -28.02
CA ASN A 708 -35.45 -4.40 -29.16
C ASN A 708 -36.45 -3.25 -29.13
N ILE A 709 -35.97 -2.01 -29.20
CA ILE A 709 -36.77 -0.80 -29.06
C ILE A 709 -36.62 0.04 -30.33
N GLN A 710 -37.76 0.38 -30.93
CA GLN A 710 -37.85 1.32 -32.03
C GLN A 710 -37.83 2.75 -31.45
N LEU A 711 -36.87 3.56 -31.90
CA LEU A 711 -36.67 4.92 -31.42
C LEU A 711 -37.36 5.92 -32.35
N THR A 712 -37.96 6.95 -31.78
CA THR A 712 -38.52 8.07 -32.54
C THR A 712 -37.38 8.92 -33.14
N PRO A 713 -37.60 9.64 -34.26
CA PRO A 713 -36.55 10.42 -34.92
C PRO A 713 -35.80 11.42 -34.01
N ASP A 714 -36.48 11.95 -32.98
CA ASP A 714 -35.94 12.96 -32.07
C ASP A 714 -35.64 12.41 -30.65
N TRP A 715 -35.52 11.08 -30.51
CA TRP A 715 -35.30 10.44 -29.20
C TRP A 715 -34.04 10.94 -28.47
N PHE A 716 -32.98 11.33 -29.22
CA PHE A 716 -31.73 11.84 -28.66
C PHE A 716 -31.73 13.38 -28.63
N SER A 717 -32.69 13.95 -27.88
CA SER A 717 -32.82 15.39 -27.67
C SER A 717 -31.84 15.90 -26.61
N THR A 718 -31.72 17.23 -26.46
CA THR A 718 -30.94 17.85 -25.37
C THR A 718 -31.51 17.53 -23.99
N ASP A 719 -32.78 17.13 -23.93
CA ASP A 719 -33.53 16.83 -22.73
C ASP A 719 -33.51 15.34 -22.36
N PHE A 720 -32.95 14.48 -23.21
CA PHE A 720 -32.73 13.07 -22.89
C PHE A 720 -31.76 12.92 -21.71
N LEU A 721 -32.14 12.13 -20.71
CA LEU A 721 -31.38 11.93 -19.47
C LEU A 721 -30.74 10.54 -19.36
N GLY A 722 -31.13 9.57 -20.20
CA GLY A 722 -30.56 8.22 -20.22
C GLY A 722 -31.61 7.11 -20.18
N PHE A 723 -31.13 5.87 -20.03
CA PHE A 723 -31.98 4.68 -19.95
C PHE A 723 -32.09 4.19 -18.51
N ALA A 724 -33.31 4.09 -17.98
CA ALA A 724 -33.58 3.24 -16.82
C ALA A 724 -33.71 1.79 -17.28
N LEU A 725 -33.12 0.87 -16.52
CA LEU A 725 -33.10 -0.56 -16.80
C LEU A 725 -33.74 -1.34 -15.66
N SER A 726 -34.44 -2.41 -16.01
CA SER A 726 -34.98 -3.37 -15.06
C SER A 726 -34.77 -4.81 -15.53
N LEU A 727 -34.50 -5.72 -14.61
CA LEU A 727 -34.30 -7.14 -14.87
C LEU A 727 -34.91 -7.99 -13.75
N VAL A 728 -35.75 -8.96 -14.10
CA VAL A 728 -36.23 -9.99 -13.18
C VAL A 728 -35.35 -11.22 -13.32
N VAL A 729 -34.77 -11.67 -12.21
CA VAL A 729 -33.88 -12.82 -12.16
C VAL A 729 -34.41 -13.86 -11.17
N ALA A 730 -34.68 -15.06 -11.67
CA ALA A 730 -34.95 -16.23 -10.85
C ALA A 730 -33.65 -16.87 -10.36
N TYR A 731 -33.69 -17.47 -9.17
CA TYR A 731 -32.55 -18.13 -8.52
C TYR A 731 -31.33 -17.19 -8.34
N ALA A 732 -31.58 -15.90 -8.05
CA ALA A 732 -30.53 -14.90 -7.93
C ALA A 732 -29.60 -15.20 -6.72
N PRO A 733 -28.31 -15.51 -6.93
CA PRO A 733 -27.39 -15.81 -5.84
C PRO A 733 -26.99 -14.54 -5.06
N LEU A 734 -26.34 -14.74 -3.90
CA LEU A 734 -25.80 -13.65 -3.08
C LEU A 734 -24.78 -12.78 -3.84
N TYR A 735 -23.99 -13.40 -4.72
CA TYR A 735 -23.00 -12.73 -5.56
C TYR A 735 -23.27 -13.00 -7.04
N MET A 736 -23.48 -11.94 -7.81
CA MET A 736 -23.58 -12.01 -9.27
C MET A 736 -23.15 -10.69 -9.90
N LYS A 737 -22.72 -10.75 -11.15
CA LYS A 737 -22.45 -9.56 -11.96
C LYS A 737 -23.42 -9.56 -13.13
N ILE A 738 -24.24 -8.52 -13.22
CA ILE A 738 -25.13 -8.28 -14.34
C ILE A 738 -24.33 -7.48 -15.36
N ARG A 739 -24.20 -7.99 -16.58
CA ARG A 739 -23.67 -7.28 -17.73
C ARG A 739 -24.84 -6.91 -18.63
N TRP A 740 -24.74 -5.77 -19.28
CA TRP A 740 -25.65 -5.45 -20.36
C TRP A 740 -24.92 -4.77 -21.51
N LYS A 741 -25.54 -4.83 -22.66
CA LYS A 741 -24.99 -4.32 -23.90
C LYS A 741 -26.08 -3.56 -24.64
N TYR A 742 -25.73 -2.37 -25.12
CA TYR A 742 -26.53 -1.65 -26.11
C TYR A 742 -25.92 -1.89 -27.48
N SER A 743 -26.77 -2.24 -28.44
CA SER A 743 -26.45 -2.23 -29.86
C SER A 743 -27.34 -1.19 -30.52
N PHE A 744 -26.76 -0.04 -30.87
CA PHE A 744 -27.45 1.04 -31.59
C PHE A 744 -27.33 0.80 -33.08
N LYS A 745 -28.44 0.93 -33.82
CA LYS A 745 -28.48 0.77 -35.27
C LYS A 745 -29.08 2.01 -35.91
N ALA A 746 -28.32 2.59 -36.82
CA ALA A 746 -28.71 3.77 -37.57
C ALA A 746 -29.43 3.42 -38.88
N SER A 747 -30.23 4.37 -39.34
CA SER A 747 -30.98 4.30 -40.60
C SER A 747 -30.09 4.06 -41.82
N ASN A 748 -28.82 4.48 -41.77
CA ASN A 748 -27.81 4.24 -42.81
C ASN A 748 -27.18 2.83 -42.76
N GLY A 749 -27.59 1.97 -41.83
CA GLY A 749 -27.06 0.62 -41.62
C GLY A 749 -25.82 0.55 -40.72
N GLU A 750 -25.29 1.68 -40.26
CA GLU A 750 -24.19 1.74 -39.29
C GLU A 750 -24.66 1.24 -37.91
N SER A 751 -23.80 0.51 -37.19
CA SER A 751 -24.12 0.01 -35.85
C SER A 751 -22.93 0.10 -34.90
N HIS A 752 -23.22 0.44 -33.64
CA HIS A 752 -22.22 0.57 -32.59
C HIS A 752 -22.66 -0.16 -31.33
N GLU A 753 -21.69 -0.76 -30.64
CA GLU A 753 -21.93 -1.55 -29.43
C GLU A 753 -21.29 -0.91 -28.20
N ILE A 754 -22.07 -0.77 -27.13
CA ILE A 754 -21.59 -0.29 -25.83
C ILE A 754 -21.82 -1.39 -24.79
N LYS A 755 -20.74 -1.88 -24.18
CA LYS A 755 -20.78 -2.92 -23.15
C LYS A 755 -20.62 -2.30 -21.76
N ASN A 756 -21.52 -2.66 -20.85
CA ASN A 756 -21.54 -2.18 -19.48
C ASN A 756 -21.70 -3.35 -18.50
N SER A 757 -21.40 -3.10 -17.23
CA SER A 757 -21.61 -4.08 -16.17
C SER A 757 -21.89 -3.42 -14.84
N LEU A 758 -22.76 -4.05 -14.05
CA LEU A 758 -23.10 -3.73 -12.66
C LEU A 758 -22.73 -4.94 -11.83
N TYR A 759 -21.85 -4.75 -10.86
CA TYR A 759 -21.65 -5.75 -9.83
C TYR A 759 -22.82 -5.68 -8.88
N ASN A 760 -23.41 -6.84 -8.53
CA ASN A 760 -24.25 -6.90 -7.35
C ASN A 760 -23.31 -6.66 -6.16
N PRO A 761 -23.45 -5.55 -5.43
CA PRO A 761 -22.57 -5.25 -4.32
C PRO A 761 -22.69 -6.32 -3.23
N TYR A 762 -21.60 -6.58 -2.52
CA TYR A 762 -21.53 -7.55 -1.41
C TYR A 762 -22.81 -7.54 -0.58
N LEU A 763 -23.59 -8.62 -0.67
CA LEU A 763 -24.75 -8.84 0.18
C LEU A 763 -24.31 -9.65 1.39
N PHE A 764 -24.40 -9.04 2.57
CA PHE A 764 -24.52 -9.83 3.80
C PHE A 764 -25.96 -10.37 3.84
N GLY A 765 -26.14 -11.69 3.78
CA GLY A 765 -27.47 -12.30 3.72
C GLY A 765 -27.42 -13.80 3.48
N SER A 766 -28.46 -14.53 3.89
CA SER A 766 -28.76 -15.88 3.35
C SER A 766 -29.74 -15.77 2.18
N SER A 767 -29.36 -16.25 0.99
CA SER A 767 -30.27 -16.34 -0.17
C SER A 767 -31.27 -17.47 0.03
N PHE A 768 -32.56 -17.22 -0.23
CA PHE A 768 -33.56 -18.28 -0.33
C PHE A 768 -33.49 -18.96 -1.71
N GLN A 769 -33.67 -20.28 -1.73
CA GLN A 769 -33.43 -21.14 -2.88
C GLN A 769 -34.39 -20.91 -4.08
N ASP A 770 -35.50 -20.18 -3.88
CA ASP A 770 -36.57 -19.99 -4.89
C ASP A 770 -37.02 -18.52 -5.08
N SER A 771 -36.22 -17.52 -4.68
CA SER A 771 -36.64 -16.11 -4.76
C SER A 771 -36.44 -15.52 -6.15
N HIS A 772 -37.49 -14.88 -6.68
CA HIS A 772 -37.41 -13.97 -7.83
C HIS A 772 -37.07 -12.58 -7.31
N GLU A 773 -36.05 -11.97 -7.91
CA GLU A 773 -35.53 -10.67 -7.51
C GLU A 773 -35.61 -9.72 -8.72
N VAL A 774 -36.17 -8.54 -8.49
CA VAL A 774 -36.26 -7.48 -9.48
C VAL A 774 -35.14 -6.49 -9.21
N PHE A 775 -34.35 -6.22 -10.24
CA PHE A 775 -33.26 -5.25 -10.23
C PHE A 775 -33.71 -4.07 -11.04
N VAL A 776 -33.60 -2.86 -10.49
CA VAL A 776 -33.87 -1.61 -11.20
C VAL A 776 -32.67 -0.69 -11.03
N TRP A 777 -32.14 -0.16 -12.12
CA TRP A 777 -31.03 0.77 -12.02
C TRP A 777 -31.04 1.81 -13.13
N TRP A 778 -30.36 2.92 -12.86
CA TRP A 778 -30.08 3.97 -13.81
C TRP A 778 -28.64 4.42 -13.62
N TYR A 779 -27.96 4.74 -14.72
CA TYR A 779 -26.64 5.31 -14.71
C TYR A 779 -26.53 6.39 -15.79
N ASN A 780 -25.64 7.36 -15.59
CA ASN A 780 -25.42 8.43 -16.56
C ASN A 780 -24.83 7.86 -17.86
N VAL A 781 -25.64 7.82 -18.92
CA VAL A 781 -25.26 7.26 -20.22
C VAL A 781 -24.28 8.18 -20.95
N PHE A 782 -24.33 9.50 -20.74
CA PHE A 782 -23.50 10.47 -21.46
C PHE A 782 -22.00 10.33 -21.15
N GLU A 783 -21.63 10.02 -19.91
CA GLU A 783 -20.23 9.74 -19.54
C GLU A 783 -19.67 8.48 -20.23
N VAL A 784 -20.52 7.48 -20.47
CA VAL A 784 -20.14 6.24 -21.16
C VAL A 784 -20.05 6.47 -22.68
N VAL A 785 -20.95 7.29 -23.23
CA VAL A 785 -20.94 7.71 -24.64
C VAL A 785 -19.72 8.58 -24.96
N GLU A 786 -19.36 9.51 -24.08
CA GLU A 786 -18.13 10.32 -24.21
C GLU A 786 -16.87 9.45 -24.10
N ALA A 787 -16.83 8.49 -23.16
CA ALA A 787 -15.72 7.55 -23.04
C ALA A 787 -15.60 6.59 -24.24
N ALA A 788 -16.71 6.29 -24.93
CA ALA A 788 -16.75 5.42 -26.11
C ALA A 788 -16.29 6.13 -27.41
N GLN A 789 -16.06 7.45 -27.38
CA GLN A 789 -15.61 8.26 -28.53
C GLN A 789 -16.55 8.21 -29.75
N ILE A 790 -17.84 7.93 -29.56
CA ILE A 790 -18.84 7.88 -30.65
C ILE A 790 -19.38 9.31 -30.91
N PRO A 791 -19.38 9.80 -32.17
CA PRO A 791 -19.87 11.15 -32.47
C PRO A 791 -21.36 11.35 -32.12
N THR A 792 -21.72 12.48 -31.51
CA THR A 792 -23.12 12.83 -31.19
C THR A 792 -24.05 12.84 -32.41
N ALA A 793 -23.52 13.13 -33.60
CA ALA A 793 -24.25 13.06 -34.87
C ALA A 793 -24.74 11.64 -35.21
N PHE A 794 -24.04 10.59 -34.77
CA PHE A 794 -24.46 9.20 -34.99
C PHE A 794 -25.78 8.92 -34.26
N TYR A 795 -25.92 9.33 -32.99
CA TYR A 795 -27.11 9.07 -32.19
C TYR A 795 -28.39 9.67 -32.78
N LYS A 796 -28.28 10.78 -33.52
CA LYS A 796 -29.40 11.38 -34.25
C LYS A 796 -29.88 10.56 -35.46
N LEU A 797 -29.06 9.63 -35.95
CA LEU A 797 -29.40 8.73 -37.06
C LEU A 797 -29.89 7.36 -36.59
N VAL A 798 -29.78 7.07 -35.28
CA VAL A 798 -30.20 5.81 -34.66
C VAL A 798 -31.71 5.68 -34.69
N THR A 799 -32.18 4.59 -35.28
CA THR A 799 -33.61 4.25 -35.37
C THR A 799 -33.98 3.08 -34.46
N GLU A 800 -33.02 2.26 -34.06
CA GLU A 800 -33.25 1.07 -33.24
C GLU A 800 -32.17 0.93 -32.17
N VAL A 801 -32.56 0.51 -30.97
CA VAL A 801 -31.63 0.08 -29.92
C VAL A 801 -32.01 -1.32 -29.42
N TYR A 802 -31.05 -2.23 -29.48
CA TYR A 802 -31.16 -3.56 -28.91
C TYR A 802 -30.40 -3.60 -27.59
N VAL A 803 -31.08 -4.00 -26.51
CA VAL A 803 -30.51 -4.12 -25.17
C VAL A 803 -30.51 -5.59 -24.77
N ASP A 804 -29.32 -6.12 -24.48
CA ASP A 804 -29.12 -7.52 -24.07
C ASP A 804 -28.50 -7.57 -22.67
N PHE A 805 -29.08 -8.39 -21.79
CA PHE A 805 -28.64 -8.62 -20.42
C PHE A 805 -28.02 -10.01 -20.30
N SER A 806 -26.88 -10.10 -19.63
CA SER A 806 -26.21 -11.36 -19.33
C SER A 806 -25.72 -11.39 -17.88
N ILE A 807 -25.62 -12.58 -17.30
CA ILE A 807 -25.18 -12.75 -15.91
C ILE A 807 -23.92 -13.61 -15.90
N ASP A 808 -22.86 -13.12 -15.26
CA ASP A 808 -21.62 -13.87 -15.11
C ASP A 808 -21.79 -15.05 -14.15
N LYS A 809 -21.18 -16.18 -14.50
CA LYS A 809 -21.24 -17.41 -13.71
C LYS A 809 -20.15 -17.40 -12.63
N TYR A 810 -20.57 -17.36 -11.36
CA TYR A 810 -19.66 -17.40 -10.21
C TYR A 810 -19.92 -18.55 -9.22
N SER A 811 -20.97 -19.35 -9.41
CA SER A 811 -21.32 -20.45 -8.49
C SER A 811 -21.98 -21.65 -9.20
N ALA A 812 -22.27 -22.73 -8.45
CA ALA A 812 -23.00 -23.91 -8.94
C ALA A 812 -24.48 -23.63 -9.29
N TYR A 813 -25.00 -22.45 -8.94
CA TYR A 813 -26.37 -22.03 -9.24
C TYR A 813 -26.43 -21.32 -10.61
N ARG A 814 -27.50 -21.57 -11.37
CA ARG A 814 -27.76 -20.89 -12.66
C ARG A 814 -28.85 -19.84 -12.47
N PRO A 815 -28.51 -18.55 -12.24
CA PRO A 815 -29.51 -17.49 -12.27
C PRO A 815 -30.12 -17.40 -13.67
N ILE A 816 -31.43 -17.24 -13.75
CA ILE A 816 -32.19 -17.18 -15.00
C ILE A 816 -32.80 -15.79 -15.13
N PRO A 817 -32.37 -14.96 -16.09
CA PRO A 817 -33.07 -13.73 -16.42
C PRO A 817 -34.39 -14.08 -17.11
N GLU A 818 -35.52 -13.67 -16.53
CA GLU A 818 -36.86 -14.06 -16.99
C GLU A 818 -37.59 -12.93 -17.71
N LYS A 819 -37.39 -11.69 -17.27
CA LYS A 819 -38.00 -10.50 -17.88
C LYS A 819 -37.01 -9.35 -17.85
N CYS A 820 -37.09 -8.47 -18.83
CA CYS A 820 -36.32 -7.24 -18.85
C CYS A 820 -37.21 -6.05 -19.24
N GLY A 821 -36.81 -4.86 -18.76
CA GLY A 821 -37.50 -3.61 -19.00
C GLY A 821 -36.52 -2.48 -19.26
N VAL A 822 -36.91 -1.57 -20.16
CA VAL A 822 -36.15 -0.36 -20.50
C VAL A 822 -37.11 0.82 -20.59
N CYS A 823 -36.74 1.94 -20.01
CA CYS A 823 -37.47 3.20 -20.10
C CYS A 823 -36.50 4.32 -20.48
N LEU A 824 -36.88 5.11 -21.47
CA LEU A 824 -36.17 6.33 -21.86
C LEU A 824 -36.63 7.46 -20.94
N LEU A 825 -35.69 8.21 -20.39
CA LEU A 825 -35.99 9.30 -19.46
C LEU A 825 -35.71 10.66 -20.11
N TYR A 826 -36.65 11.58 -19.97
CA TYR A 826 -36.54 12.96 -20.44
C TYR A 826 -36.76 13.95 -19.29
N GLY A 827 -36.10 15.10 -19.32
CA GLY A 827 -36.22 16.14 -18.29
C GLY A 827 -37.62 16.73 -18.19
N GLU A 828 -38.35 16.82 -19.29
CA GLU A 828 -39.74 17.30 -19.33
C GLU A 828 -40.71 16.43 -18.51
N ASP A 829 -40.41 15.13 -18.36
CA ASP A 829 -41.21 14.20 -17.56
C ASP A 829 -41.08 14.44 -16.05
N ALA A 830 -40.05 15.16 -15.60
CA ALA A 830 -39.73 15.31 -14.18
C ALA A 830 -40.87 16.01 -13.41
N GLU A 831 -41.44 17.09 -13.95
CA GLU A 831 -42.53 17.83 -13.30
C GLU A 831 -43.84 17.04 -13.31
N ILE A 832 -44.11 16.28 -14.37
CA ILE A 832 -45.28 15.39 -14.45
C ILE A 832 -45.17 14.28 -13.39
N ILE A 833 -43.99 13.68 -13.24
CA ILE A 833 -43.73 12.62 -12.26
C ILE A 833 -43.81 13.18 -10.83
N LYS A 834 -43.31 14.39 -10.57
CA LYS A 834 -43.48 15.08 -9.28
C LYS A 834 -44.96 15.29 -8.93
N GLN A 835 -45.74 15.81 -9.88
CA GLN A 835 -47.16 16.11 -9.66
C GLN A 835 -48.02 14.85 -9.45
N ARG A 836 -47.67 13.72 -10.09
CA ARG A 836 -48.36 12.43 -9.88
C ARG A 836 -48.13 11.84 -8.49
N ALA A 837 -47.01 12.18 -7.86
CA ALA A 837 -46.59 11.63 -6.57
C ALA A 837 -47.06 12.43 -5.34
N LEU A 838 -47.55 13.67 -5.56
CA LEU A 838 -48.19 14.54 -4.58
C LEU A 838 -49.70 14.29 -4.57
#